data_AF-A0A4Q4X153-F1
#
_entry.id   AF-A0A4Q4X153-F1
#
_cell.length_a   1.000
_cell.length_b   1.000
_cell.length_c   1.000
_cell.angle_alpha   90.00
_cell.angle_beta   90.00
_cell.angle_gamma   90.00
#
_symmetry.space_group_name_H-M   'P 1'
#
loop_
_entity.id
_entity.type
_entity.pdbx_description
1 polymer ?
#
loop_
_entity_poly.entity_id
_entity_poly.type
_entity_poly.pdbx_seq_one_letter_code
_entity_poly.pdbx_strand_id
1 'polypeptide(L)'
;METETHEADGVRIAVEGCGHGTLDAIYASVAASSKARGWDGVDLLIIGGDFQAVRNAADLSVMAVPAKYRHLGDFPAYYSGEKKAPYLTIFIAGNHEASSHLWELYYGGWVAPNIYYMGAANVLRLGPLRIAGLSGIWKGYDYRKPHHERLPFSQDDVKSFYHVREFDTRKLLLLREQVDIGISHDWPRGIENHGNSNALWKMKPGFRQESIDGQLGNPAATYVMDRLRPAYWFSAHMHCKFAAVREYDAPVAQEAPVASSSNSEDVEASKVAGPTANPDEIDLDMDESEDEPSTKVAAGAVETVAASNSEFVSDDIRAQLPASFAKSTEQPKISPGQPVPPTITNTTTRFLALDKCLPGRKFLQLCPVNPVDSTQLATCPSSNSRQRYHLRYDPEWLAITRVFAQYLTIGDREAQTPPDLGENVYSPMIDKERIWVEENIVQGGRLDIPENFTITAPPHKKGDAETVNHQPDEYTNPQTVAFCELCRSNWVPVPVWCLMVTGPTAKQQTGVSYKCVKRALPAPRRPRVNVASPIAAAKDRRTFAVLRFHNEGGHFSTEGRMDPIVYPGTVSSHSHGVMGGSNFGLMIEGDQLLDSECTNALLSADKSNYWVPALFFQSPINGTFKRVPLFYMQVYYFFEPTNDEIKPFPPGLKIVSGDAMTRTAPASGALNLDPSKGPIQAVQFTCPTRDPDAVRYPPDSDGTRAGLQDPTNRGAGAGFPVVNCDGYASPLRQDVHLPSCYDPRAGPDAHASNMAFPRDAGDGRRDCPAGWVHVPHLFFEVYWDTPRFADAWDPDGRAQPFVLANGDRTGFSSHGDFVAGWDEATLAATIDGCDAGDGGMDRCPETGPLNPGDRCRIPSAFPDPEQEWLEALPGNNPVSGWGV
;
A
#
# COMPACT_ATOMS: atom_id res chain seq x y z
N MET A 1 34.44 -23.44 51.72
CA MET A 1 34.62 -22.24 50.88
C MET A 1 33.72 -22.45 49.69
N GLU A 2 32.60 -21.75 49.71
CA GLU A 2 31.61 -21.73 48.65
C GLU A 2 32.26 -21.22 47.37
N THR A 3 32.19 -22.01 46.31
CA THR A 3 32.57 -21.59 44.96
C THR A 3 31.40 -20.80 44.40
N GLU A 4 31.58 -19.48 44.38
CA GLU A 4 30.65 -18.50 43.82
C GLU A 4 30.26 -18.86 42.39
N THR A 5 28.96 -19.05 42.20
CA THR A 5 28.26 -19.21 40.93
C THR A 5 28.30 -17.91 40.14
N HIS A 6 29.21 -17.79 39.17
CA HIS A 6 29.24 -16.69 38.18
C HIS A 6 28.31 -16.94 36.96
N GLU A 7 27.29 -17.80 37.08
CA GLU A 7 26.40 -18.18 35.96
C GLU A 7 24.99 -17.54 36.06
N ALA A 8 24.84 -16.22 35.90
CA ALA A 8 23.48 -15.63 35.94
C ALA A 8 23.19 -14.33 35.15
N ASP A 9 24.15 -13.65 34.52
CA ASP A 9 23.89 -12.25 34.12
C ASP A 9 23.31 -12.03 32.71
N GLY A 10 22.95 -13.07 31.96
CA GLY A 10 22.44 -12.96 30.58
C GLY A 10 21.23 -13.84 30.26
N VAL A 11 20.56 -13.58 29.14
CA VAL A 11 19.42 -14.39 28.65
C VAL A 11 19.96 -15.69 28.03
N ARG A 12 19.43 -16.83 28.47
CA ARG A 12 19.88 -18.17 28.04
C ARG A 12 19.17 -18.56 26.75
N ILE A 13 19.88 -18.53 25.63
CA ILE A 13 19.31 -18.81 24.31
C ILE A 13 19.87 -20.12 23.76
N ALA A 14 18.99 -20.92 23.16
CA ALA A 14 19.33 -21.98 22.22
C ALA A 14 19.06 -21.48 20.79
N VAL A 15 20.02 -21.66 19.89
CA VAL A 15 19.87 -21.34 18.47
C VAL A 15 19.97 -22.62 17.67
N GLU A 16 19.01 -22.82 16.79
CA GLU A 16 18.86 -23.95 15.89
C GLU A 16 18.89 -23.47 14.44
N GLY A 17 19.52 -24.26 13.55
CA GLY A 17 19.50 -24.02 12.10
C GLY A 17 18.14 -24.33 11.47
N CYS A 18 18.10 -25.28 10.52
CA CYS A 18 16.85 -25.65 9.83
C CYS A 18 16.07 -26.72 10.62
N GLY A 19 14.78 -26.49 10.86
CA GLY A 19 13.95 -27.35 11.70
C GLY A 19 13.46 -28.65 11.05
N HIS A 20 13.11 -28.62 9.76
CA HIS A 20 12.54 -29.70 8.95
C HIS A 20 11.47 -30.57 9.63
N GLY A 21 10.61 -29.95 10.46
CA GLY A 21 9.53 -30.65 11.15
C GLY A 21 9.96 -31.63 12.25
N THR A 22 11.23 -31.64 12.68
CA THR A 22 11.74 -32.58 13.71
C THR A 22 11.79 -31.97 15.11
N LEU A 23 10.67 -31.39 15.55
CA LEU A 23 10.60 -30.62 16.80
C LEU A 23 10.92 -31.45 18.05
N ASP A 24 10.51 -32.72 18.08
CA ASP A 24 10.77 -33.59 19.23
C ASP A 24 12.29 -33.79 19.44
N ALA A 25 13.02 -34.01 18.35
CA ALA A 25 14.46 -34.20 18.37
C ALA A 25 15.20 -32.90 18.76
N ILE A 26 14.73 -31.75 18.29
CA ILE A 26 15.27 -30.44 18.66
C ILE A 26 15.07 -30.20 20.16
N TYR A 27 13.85 -30.35 20.68
CA TYR A 27 13.58 -30.15 22.11
C TYR A 27 14.34 -31.12 23.01
N ALA A 28 14.47 -32.39 22.61
CA ALA A 28 15.30 -33.36 23.33
C ALA A 28 16.79 -32.95 23.34
N SER A 29 17.29 -32.41 22.22
CA SER A 29 18.68 -31.95 22.09
C SER A 29 18.95 -30.69 22.92
N VAL A 30 17.98 -29.77 23.00
CA VAL A 30 18.05 -28.60 23.90
C VAL A 30 18.10 -29.08 25.35
N ALA A 31 17.20 -29.97 25.77
CA ALA A 31 17.17 -30.48 27.14
C ALA A 31 18.49 -31.18 27.53
N ALA A 32 19.03 -32.03 26.64
CA ALA A 32 20.31 -32.69 26.86
C ALA A 32 21.47 -31.68 26.95
N SER A 33 21.49 -30.68 26.07
CA SER A 33 22.56 -29.66 26.01
C SER A 33 22.50 -28.70 27.21
N SER A 34 21.30 -28.30 27.64
CA SER A 34 21.09 -27.51 28.86
C SER A 34 21.60 -28.25 30.07
N LYS A 35 21.20 -29.53 30.24
CA LYS A 35 21.67 -30.36 31.35
C LYS A 35 23.19 -30.52 31.36
N ALA A 36 23.81 -30.73 30.20
CA ALA A 36 25.26 -30.83 30.07
C ALA A 36 25.99 -29.54 30.45
N ARG A 37 25.34 -28.39 30.30
CA ARG A 37 25.87 -27.06 30.65
C ARG A 37 25.52 -26.62 32.07
N GLY A 38 24.85 -27.46 32.87
CA GLY A 38 24.38 -27.09 34.21
C GLY A 38 23.18 -26.14 34.22
N TRP A 39 22.54 -25.90 33.07
CA TRP A 39 21.33 -25.08 32.97
C TRP A 39 20.08 -25.92 33.26
N ASP A 40 19.15 -25.36 34.01
CA ASP A 40 17.82 -25.92 34.29
C ASP A 40 16.83 -25.78 33.11
N GLY A 41 17.25 -25.10 32.05
CA GLY A 41 16.51 -24.88 30.81
C GLY A 41 17.13 -23.77 29.97
N VAL A 42 16.42 -23.35 28.92
CA VAL A 42 16.71 -22.12 28.18
C VAL A 42 15.52 -21.17 28.30
N ASP A 43 15.78 -19.87 28.23
CA ASP A 43 14.74 -18.84 28.23
C ASP A 43 14.06 -18.73 26.85
N LEU A 44 14.82 -19.00 25.78
CA LEU A 44 14.36 -18.93 24.39
C LEU A 44 15.05 -19.97 23.52
N LEU A 45 14.28 -20.61 22.63
CA LEU A 45 14.78 -21.34 21.46
C LEU A 45 14.49 -20.51 20.20
N ILE A 46 15.50 -20.27 19.38
CA ILE A 46 15.39 -19.63 18.06
C ILE A 46 15.61 -20.69 16.98
N ILE A 47 14.67 -20.87 16.07
CA ILE A 47 14.83 -21.73 14.89
C ILE A 47 14.97 -20.84 13.64
N GLY A 48 16.07 -20.98 12.91
CA GLY A 48 16.44 -20.13 11.78
C GLY A 48 15.65 -20.37 10.49
N GLY A 49 14.62 -21.21 10.51
CA GLY A 49 13.70 -21.46 9.39
C GLY A 49 13.61 -22.91 8.95
N ASP A 50 12.92 -23.14 7.83
CA ASP A 50 12.47 -24.46 7.40
C ASP A 50 11.76 -25.20 8.56
N PHE A 51 10.92 -24.49 9.31
CA PHE A 51 10.28 -25.00 10.51
C PHE A 51 9.24 -26.08 10.19
N GLN A 52 8.54 -25.93 9.06
CA GLN A 52 7.45 -26.79 8.58
C GLN A 52 6.24 -26.80 9.53
N ALA A 53 5.60 -25.65 9.73
CA ALA A 53 4.39 -25.50 10.56
C ALA A 53 3.12 -26.11 9.90
N VAL A 54 3.20 -27.35 9.43
CA VAL A 54 2.16 -28.05 8.66
C VAL A 54 1.07 -28.61 9.59
N ARG A 55 -0.17 -28.12 9.50
CA ARG A 55 -1.26 -28.55 10.41
C ARG A 55 -1.87 -29.89 9.99
N ASN A 56 -1.96 -30.12 8.68
CA ASN A 56 -2.58 -31.29 8.08
C ASN A 56 -2.06 -31.54 6.63
N ALA A 57 -2.56 -32.59 5.98
CA ALA A 57 -2.14 -32.98 4.63
C ALA A 57 -2.46 -31.95 3.55
N ALA A 58 -3.47 -31.10 3.74
CA ALA A 58 -3.79 -30.03 2.79
C ALA A 58 -2.70 -28.95 2.81
N ASP A 59 -2.25 -28.49 3.99
CA ASP A 59 -1.08 -27.59 4.09
C ASP A 59 0.18 -28.22 3.47
N LEU A 60 0.37 -29.53 3.64
CA LEU A 60 1.49 -30.25 3.06
C LEU A 60 1.45 -30.25 1.51
N SER A 61 0.26 -30.19 0.91
CA SER A 61 0.08 -30.22 -0.55
C SER A 61 0.66 -28.98 -1.25
N VAL A 62 0.71 -27.84 -0.56
CA VAL A 62 1.21 -26.56 -1.05
C VAL A 62 2.63 -26.22 -0.57
N MET A 63 3.31 -27.16 0.09
CA MET A 63 4.70 -26.99 0.47
C MET A 63 5.63 -27.15 -0.74
N ALA A 64 6.63 -26.27 -0.84
CA ALA A 64 7.65 -26.24 -1.91
C ALA A 64 8.72 -27.34 -1.77
N VAL A 65 8.26 -28.59 -1.65
CA VAL A 65 9.08 -29.79 -1.56
C VAL A 65 8.58 -30.79 -2.59
N PRO A 66 9.46 -31.52 -3.31
CA PRO A 66 9.03 -32.59 -4.21
C PRO A 66 8.13 -33.60 -3.49
N ALA A 67 7.03 -34.02 -4.11
CA ALA A 67 5.98 -34.82 -3.47
C ALA A 67 6.51 -36.05 -2.70
N LYS A 68 7.55 -36.71 -3.21
CA LYS A 68 8.19 -37.89 -2.58
C LYS A 68 8.91 -37.62 -1.24
N TYR A 69 9.20 -36.36 -0.92
CA TYR A 69 9.89 -35.95 0.31
C TYR A 69 8.98 -35.19 1.28
N ARG A 70 7.68 -35.09 0.97
CA ARG A 70 6.70 -34.41 1.81
C ARG A 70 6.32 -35.33 2.97
N HIS A 71 6.56 -34.87 4.19
CA HIS A 71 6.19 -35.55 5.42
C HIS A 71 5.59 -34.53 6.39
N LEU A 72 4.57 -34.93 7.16
CA LEU A 72 3.89 -34.06 8.12
C LEU A 72 4.79 -33.61 9.29
N GLY A 73 5.80 -34.42 9.63
CA GLY A 73 6.68 -34.14 10.78
C GLY A 73 5.95 -34.18 12.11
N ASP A 74 6.55 -33.54 13.12
CA ASP A 74 6.07 -33.58 14.51
C ASP A 74 5.04 -32.48 14.82
N PHE A 75 5.00 -31.40 14.03
CA PHE A 75 4.22 -30.20 14.32
C PHE A 75 2.71 -30.43 14.51
N PRO A 76 2.01 -31.32 13.77
CA PRO A 76 0.58 -31.56 14.00
C PRO A 76 0.21 -31.94 15.45
N ALA A 77 1.10 -32.63 16.16
CA ALA A 77 0.90 -32.99 17.57
C ALA A 77 0.95 -31.75 18.50
N TYR A 78 1.77 -30.75 18.16
CA TYR A 78 1.83 -29.49 18.89
C TYR A 78 0.64 -28.58 18.57
N TYR A 79 0.23 -28.54 17.29
CA TYR A 79 -0.92 -27.77 16.82
C TYR A 79 -2.24 -28.26 17.43
N SER A 80 -2.45 -29.58 17.48
CA SER A 80 -3.65 -30.20 18.06
C SER A 80 -3.72 -30.13 19.59
N GLY A 81 -2.61 -29.78 20.25
CA GLY A 81 -2.49 -29.76 21.71
C GLY A 81 -2.19 -31.11 22.35
N GLU A 82 -1.89 -32.16 21.57
CA GLU A 82 -1.39 -33.44 22.10
C GLU A 82 -0.03 -33.26 22.81
N LYS A 83 0.81 -32.36 22.28
CA LYS A 83 2.09 -31.95 22.85
C LYS A 83 2.11 -30.44 23.08
N LYS A 84 2.91 -30.00 24.05
CA LYS A 84 3.21 -28.59 24.32
C LYS A 84 4.71 -28.36 24.26
N ALA A 85 5.15 -27.28 23.62
CA ALA A 85 6.56 -26.95 23.54
C ALA A 85 7.14 -26.66 24.95
N PRO A 86 8.26 -27.30 25.33
CA PRO A 86 8.84 -27.18 26.67
C PRO A 86 9.54 -25.84 26.91
N TYR A 87 9.93 -25.15 25.85
CA TYR A 87 10.60 -23.85 25.88
C TYR A 87 9.84 -22.87 24.99
N LEU A 88 9.86 -21.58 25.35
CA LEU A 88 9.43 -20.53 24.45
C LEU A 88 10.26 -20.61 23.17
N THR A 89 9.60 -20.80 22.04
CA THR A 89 10.24 -21.00 20.74
C THR A 89 9.80 -19.90 19.78
N ILE A 90 10.76 -19.18 19.20
CA ILE A 90 10.50 -18.28 18.07
C ILE A 90 11.14 -18.85 16.79
N PHE A 91 10.53 -18.58 15.66
CA PHE A 91 11.12 -18.94 14.36
C PHE A 91 10.76 -17.92 13.27
N ILE A 92 11.60 -17.85 12.25
CA ILE A 92 11.33 -17.19 10.97
C ILE A 92 11.05 -18.25 9.90
N ALA A 93 10.43 -17.89 8.78
CA ALA A 93 10.13 -18.84 7.72
C ALA A 93 11.37 -19.09 6.85
N GLY A 94 11.59 -20.34 6.45
CA GLY A 94 12.54 -20.70 5.39
C GLY A 94 11.85 -20.90 4.05
N ASN A 95 12.39 -21.76 3.20
CA ASN A 95 11.82 -22.10 1.89
C ASN A 95 10.98 -23.39 1.90
N HIS A 96 11.08 -24.21 2.96
CA HIS A 96 10.25 -25.40 3.16
C HIS A 96 9.24 -25.17 4.27
N GLU A 97 8.13 -24.53 3.93
CA GLU A 97 7.14 -24.11 4.92
C GLU A 97 5.70 -24.42 4.49
N ALA A 98 4.82 -24.45 5.47
CA ALA A 98 3.38 -24.43 5.25
C ALA A 98 2.95 -22.99 4.90
N SER A 99 3.23 -22.57 3.67
CA SER A 99 3.03 -21.19 3.21
C SER A 99 1.61 -20.67 3.50
N SER A 100 0.59 -21.49 3.23
CA SER A 100 -0.82 -21.17 3.54
C SER A 100 -1.02 -20.78 5.01
N HIS A 101 -0.52 -21.59 5.94
CA HIS A 101 -0.67 -21.36 7.37
C HIS A 101 0.14 -20.16 7.85
N LEU A 102 1.39 -19.99 7.38
CA LEU A 102 2.22 -18.86 7.76
C LEU A 102 1.66 -17.52 7.24
N TRP A 103 0.96 -17.54 6.10
CA TRP A 103 0.31 -16.34 5.56
C TRP A 103 -0.77 -15.77 6.48
N GLU A 104 -1.51 -16.63 7.16
CA GLU A 104 -2.51 -16.24 8.15
C GLU A 104 -1.90 -15.40 9.29
N LEU A 105 -0.58 -15.48 9.47
CA LEU A 105 0.22 -14.86 10.52
C LEU A 105 1.31 -13.95 9.93
N TYR A 106 1.00 -13.18 8.88
CA TYR A 106 1.95 -12.25 8.23
C TYR A 106 2.69 -11.31 9.21
N TYR A 107 1.98 -10.78 10.23
CA TYR A 107 2.56 -9.92 11.28
C TYR A 107 3.19 -10.70 12.45
N GLY A 108 3.21 -12.03 12.37
CA GLY A 108 3.61 -12.94 13.42
C GLY A 108 2.45 -13.36 14.34
N GLY A 109 2.64 -14.48 15.03
CA GLY A 109 1.66 -15.01 15.99
C GLY A 109 1.99 -16.43 16.44
N TRP A 110 1.21 -16.93 17.39
CA TRP A 110 1.36 -18.28 17.92
C TRP A 110 0.85 -19.30 16.90
N VAL A 111 1.73 -20.21 16.45
CA VAL A 111 1.34 -21.36 15.61
C VAL A 111 0.95 -22.57 16.45
N ALA A 112 1.40 -22.61 17.71
CA ALA A 112 1.00 -23.56 18.74
C ALA A 112 1.35 -22.93 20.12
N PRO A 113 0.85 -23.48 21.25
CA PRO A 113 1.23 -22.97 22.56
C PRO A 113 2.75 -23.01 22.76
N ASN A 114 3.35 -21.88 23.16
CA ASN A 114 4.80 -21.65 23.30
C ASN A 114 5.63 -21.64 22.00
N ILE A 115 4.99 -21.62 20.82
CA ILE A 115 5.68 -21.53 19.52
C ILE A 115 5.16 -20.31 18.74
N TYR A 116 6.01 -19.31 18.55
CA TYR A 116 5.67 -18.04 17.90
C TYR A 116 6.40 -17.87 16.56
N TYR A 117 5.63 -17.70 15.49
CA TYR A 117 6.16 -17.30 14.19
C TYR A 117 6.38 -15.79 14.18
N MET A 118 7.55 -15.33 13.75
CA MET A 118 7.85 -13.90 13.71
C MET A 118 7.08 -13.15 12.61
N GLY A 119 6.57 -13.81 11.57
CA GLY A 119 5.95 -13.13 10.41
C GLY A 119 6.95 -12.91 9.27
N ALA A 120 6.54 -12.18 8.23
CA ALA A 120 7.39 -11.89 7.07
C ALA A 120 8.64 -11.09 7.46
N ALA A 121 8.46 -10.06 8.30
CA ALA A 121 9.52 -9.37 9.02
C ALA A 121 8.94 -8.83 10.34
N ASN A 122 9.74 -8.79 11.41
CA ASN A 122 9.27 -8.32 12.72
C ASN A 122 10.41 -7.94 13.67
N VAL A 123 10.10 -7.15 14.70
CA VAL A 123 10.97 -6.89 15.83
C VAL A 123 10.23 -7.19 17.13
N LEU A 124 10.77 -8.11 17.92
CA LEU A 124 10.22 -8.53 19.20
C LEU A 124 11.17 -8.16 20.34
N ARG A 125 10.61 -7.98 21.54
CA ARG A 125 11.37 -7.84 22.78
C ARG A 125 11.20 -9.07 23.65
N LEU A 126 12.29 -9.54 24.24
CA LEU A 126 12.31 -10.60 25.25
C LEU A 126 13.19 -10.16 26.42
N GLY A 127 12.55 -9.65 27.48
CA GLY A 127 13.27 -9.04 28.60
C GLY A 127 14.20 -7.93 28.12
N PRO A 128 15.52 -8.00 28.36
CA PRO A 128 16.47 -6.98 27.96
C PRO A 128 16.84 -7.00 26.46
N LEU A 129 16.42 -8.02 25.70
CA LEU A 129 16.86 -8.22 24.32
C LEU A 129 15.82 -7.72 23.30
N ARG A 130 16.32 -7.11 22.23
CA ARG A 130 15.58 -6.74 21.03
C ARG A 130 16.03 -7.60 19.85
N ILE A 131 15.06 -8.27 19.21
CA ILE A 131 15.29 -9.32 18.22
C ILE A 131 14.59 -8.95 16.92
N ALA A 132 15.34 -8.75 15.84
CA ALA A 132 14.81 -8.52 14.49
C ALA A 132 14.86 -9.81 13.65
N GLY A 133 13.79 -10.10 12.92
CA GLY A 133 13.69 -11.27 12.04
C GLY A 133 13.27 -10.88 10.63
N LEU A 134 13.90 -11.52 9.64
CA LEU A 134 13.56 -11.45 8.22
C LEU A 134 13.34 -12.88 7.68
N SER A 135 12.11 -13.18 7.30
CA SER A 135 11.73 -14.51 6.78
C SER A 135 12.03 -14.64 5.29
N GLY A 136 12.28 -15.88 4.83
CA GLY A 136 12.37 -16.24 3.42
C GLY A 136 13.80 -16.32 2.87
N ILE A 137 13.89 -16.48 1.54
CA ILE A 137 15.16 -16.52 0.79
C ILE A 137 15.20 -15.49 -0.34
N TRP A 138 16.39 -15.09 -0.76
CA TRP A 138 16.59 -14.13 -1.83
C TRP A 138 16.29 -14.70 -3.22
N LYS A 139 15.43 -13.99 -3.98
CA LYS A 139 15.31 -14.06 -5.44
C LYS A 139 15.11 -12.67 -6.02
N GLY A 140 16.11 -12.19 -6.77
CA GLY A 140 16.14 -10.80 -7.24
C GLY A 140 14.95 -10.40 -8.10
N TYR A 141 14.41 -11.31 -8.92
CA TYR A 141 13.27 -11.06 -9.78
C TYR A 141 11.93 -10.90 -9.03
N ASP A 142 11.82 -11.40 -7.80
CA ASP A 142 10.62 -11.24 -6.96
C ASP A 142 10.78 -10.16 -5.90
N TYR A 143 12.01 -9.70 -5.63
CA TYR A 143 12.29 -8.74 -4.55
C TYR A 143 11.43 -7.48 -4.64
N ARG A 144 11.25 -6.92 -5.85
CA ARG A 144 10.44 -5.72 -6.09
C ARG A 144 8.97 -5.99 -6.37
N LYS A 145 8.51 -7.24 -6.29
CA LYS A 145 7.08 -7.58 -6.47
C LYS A 145 6.34 -7.48 -5.13
N PRO A 146 5.03 -7.19 -5.13
CA PRO A 146 4.24 -7.36 -3.93
C PRO A 146 4.09 -8.84 -3.57
N HIS A 147 3.53 -9.06 -2.38
CA HIS A 147 3.02 -10.34 -1.91
C HIS A 147 1.69 -10.63 -2.61
N HIS A 148 1.74 -11.14 -3.84
CA HIS A 148 0.58 -11.35 -4.72
C HIS A 148 -0.03 -12.75 -4.60
N GLU A 149 0.62 -13.64 -3.86
CA GLU A 149 0.25 -15.04 -3.72
C GLU A 149 -1.10 -15.18 -3.00
N ARG A 150 -2.03 -15.95 -3.59
CA ARG A 150 -3.33 -16.25 -2.98
C ARG A 150 -3.82 -17.65 -3.35
N LEU A 151 -4.50 -18.32 -2.41
CA LEU A 151 -5.06 -19.64 -2.65
C LEU A 151 -6.20 -19.57 -3.69
N PRO A 152 -6.35 -20.56 -4.59
CA PRO A 152 -5.45 -21.70 -4.77
C PRO A 152 -4.14 -21.29 -5.45
N PHE A 153 -3.02 -21.74 -4.88
CA PHE A 153 -1.68 -21.45 -5.40
C PHE A 153 -1.41 -22.19 -6.70
N SER A 154 -0.83 -21.48 -7.67
CA SER A 154 -0.11 -22.07 -8.79
C SER A 154 1.23 -22.65 -8.33
N GLN A 155 1.93 -23.34 -9.23
CA GLN A 155 3.29 -23.86 -8.96
C GLN A 155 4.31 -22.75 -8.70
N ASP A 156 4.06 -21.55 -9.23
CA ASP A 156 4.93 -20.39 -9.04
C ASP A 156 4.62 -19.71 -7.71
N ASP A 157 3.34 -19.55 -7.34
CA ASP A 157 2.96 -18.95 -6.05
C ASP A 157 3.53 -19.73 -4.85
N VAL A 158 3.58 -21.07 -4.96
CA VAL A 158 4.19 -21.94 -3.93
C VAL A 158 5.66 -21.58 -3.66
N LYS A 159 6.38 -21.08 -4.67
CA LYS A 159 7.79 -20.70 -4.57
C LYS A 159 7.95 -19.23 -4.20
N SER A 160 7.21 -18.35 -4.87
CA SER A 160 7.37 -16.91 -4.70
C SER A 160 6.99 -16.44 -3.30
N PHE A 161 6.10 -17.17 -2.60
CA PHE A 161 5.69 -16.89 -1.23
C PHE A 161 6.83 -16.65 -0.24
N TYR A 162 7.84 -17.53 -0.25
CA TYR A 162 8.95 -17.45 0.70
C TYR A 162 10.10 -16.60 0.16
N HIS A 163 9.95 -15.92 -0.99
CA HIS A 163 10.99 -15.02 -1.46
C HIS A 163 10.94 -13.68 -0.69
N VAL A 164 12.10 -13.19 -0.26
CA VAL A 164 12.22 -11.90 0.45
C VAL A 164 11.70 -10.76 -0.44
N ARG A 165 10.91 -9.85 0.15
CA ARG A 165 10.39 -8.65 -0.53
C ARG A 165 11.06 -7.37 -0.04
N GLU A 166 11.13 -6.40 -0.95
CA GLU A 166 11.60 -5.05 -0.67
C GLU A 166 10.72 -4.39 0.39
N PHE A 167 9.40 -4.60 0.32
CA PHE A 167 8.44 -4.03 1.27
C PHE A 167 8.75 -4.39 2.74
N ASP A 168 9.09 -5.66 3.00
CA ASP A 168 9.47 -6.13 4.33
C ASP A 168 10.86 -5.66 4.76
N THR A 169 11.80 -5.68 3.82
CA THR A 169 13.17 -5.20 4.03
C THR A 169 13.19 -3.71 4.37
N ARG A 170 12.40 -2.89 3.66
CA ARG A 170 12.32 -1.43 3.81
C ARG A 170 11.90 -1.05 5.24
N LYS A 171 10.92 -1.76 5.82
CA LYS A 171 10.50 -1.54 7.21
C LYS A 171 11.66 -1.73 8.21
N LEU A 172 12.47 -2.78 8.04
CA LEU A 172 13.63 -3.03 8.91
C LEU A 172 14.72 -1.97 8.74
N LEU A 173 14.92 -1.45 7.51
CA LEU A 173 15.92 -0.41 7.25
C LEU A 173 15.59 0.95 7.91
N LEU A 174 14.34 1.15 8.36
CA LEU A 174 13.88 2.38 8.99
C LEU A 174 14.00 2.39 10.53
N LEU A 175 14.44 1.29 11.14
CA LEU A 175 14.70 1.23 12.58
C LEU A 175 15.87 2.13 12.96
N ARG A 176 15.75 2.94 14.02
CA ARG A 176 16.80 3.83 14.51
C ARG A 176 17.34 3.41 15.87
N GLU A 177 16.60 2.63 16.65
CA GLU A 177 17.10 2.10 17.93
C GLU A 177 17.98 0.85 17.73
N GLN A 178 18.96 0.64 18.63
CA GLN A 178 19.88 -0.51 18.60
C GLN A 178 19.12 -1.85 18.68
N VAL A 179 19.55 -2.84 17.90
CA VAL A 179 19.06 -4.23 17.93
C VAL A 179 20.17 -5.14 18.47
N ASP A 180 19.81 -6.18 19.23
CA ASP A 180 20.78 -7.12 19.83
C ASP A 180 20.99 -8.36 18.96
N ILE A 181 19.90 -8.90 18.41
CA ILE A 181 19.90 -10.13 17.61
C ILE A 181 19.19 -9.87 16.28
N GLY A 182 19.86 -10.17 15.17
CA GLY A 182 19.25 -10.29 13.84
C GLY A 182 19.11 -11.76 13.42
N ILE A 183 18.06 -12.09 12.68
CA ILE A 183 17.80 -13.45 12.19
C ILE A 183 17.36 -13.39 10.72
N SER A 184 18.00 -14.20 9.87
CA SER A 184 17.57 -14.43 8.48
C SER A 184 17.78 -15.89 8.11
N HIS A 185 16.94 -16.47 7.25
CA HIS A 185 17.08 -17.89 6.91
C HIS A 185 18.34 -18.12 6.06
N ASP A 186 18.44 -17.40 4.95
CA ASP A 186 19.65 -17.34 4.16
C ASP A 186 20.68 -16.37 4.75
N TRP A 187 21.94 -16.54 4.34
CA TRP A 187 23.04 -15.79 4.92
C TRP A 187 23.09 -14.38 4.31
N PRO A 188 23.45 -13.34 5.07
CA PRO A 188 23.83 -12.06 4.49
C PRO A 188 24.92 -12.27 3.44
N ARG A 189 24.70 -11.76 2.24
CA ARG A 189 25.67 -11.84 1.15
C ARG A 189 27.03 -11.29 1.57
N GLY A 190 28.08 -12.06 1.30
CA GLY A 190 29.47 -11.67 1.57
C GLY A 190 29.94 -11.96 2.99
N ILE A 191 29.08 -12.43 3.91
CA ILE A 191 29.47 -12.71 5.30
C ILE A 191 30.54 -13.80 5.42
N GLU A 192 30.62 -14.68 4.43
CA GLU A 192 31.62 -15.73 4.34
C GLU A 192 33.05 -15.20 4.24
N ASN A 193 33.23 -13.97 3.77
CA ASN A 193 34.53 -13.29 3.69
C ASN A 193 35.01 -12.77 5.05
N HIS A 194 34.15 -12.78 6.07
CA HIS A 194 34.43 -12.31 7.43
C HIS A 194 34.68 -13.47 8.41
N GLY A 195 34.81 -14.70 7.91
CA GLY A 195 35.09 -15.90 8.70
C GLY A 195 36.20 -16.75 8.06
N ASN A 196 36.24 -18.03 8.40
CA ASN A 196 37.21 -18.94 7.79
C ASN A 196 36.68 -19.49 6.45
N SER A 197 36.70 -18.66 5.40
CA SER A 197 36.20 -19.02 4.07
C SER A 197 36.93 -20.24 3.51
N ASN A 198 38.24 -20.38 3.76
CA ASN A 198 39.02 -21.56 3.34
C ASN A 198 38.48 -22.88 3.93
N ALA A 199 38.04 -22.89 5.18
CA ALA A 199 37.39 -24.05 5.77
C ALA A 199 35.99 -24.28 5.16
N LEU A 200 35.26 -23.21 4.84
CA LEU A 200 33.97 -23.29 4.16
C LEU A 200 34.11 -23.88 2.76
N TRP A 201 35.07 -23.45 1.94
CA TRP A 201 35.33 -23.99 0.61
C TRP A 201 35.72 -25.47 0.63
N LYS A 202 36.43 -25.90 1.67
CA LYS A 202 36.74 -27.33 1.85
C LYS A 202 35.47 -28.15 2.16
N MET A 203 34.54 -27.58 2.90
CA MET A 203 33.27 -28.24 3.26
C MET A 203 32.25 -28.19 2.12
N LYS A 204 32.22 -27.07 1.38
CA LYS A 204 31.27 -26.75 0.31
C LYS A 204 32.02 -26.08 -0.85
N PRO A 205 32.67 -26.85 -1.74
CA PRO A 205 33.51 -26.29 -2.81
C PRO A 205 32.79 -25.36 -3.77
N GLY A 206 31.51 -25.63 -4.08
CA GLY A 206 30.71 -24.82 -4.99
C GLY A 206 30.52 -23.37 -4.53
N PHE A 207 30.50 -23.14 -3.21
CA PHE A 207 30.31 -21.79 -2.67
C PHE A 207 31.48 -20.84 -2.98
N ARG A 208 32.67 -21.37 -3.31
CA ARG A 208 33.82 -20.52 -3.65
C ARG A 208 33.54 -19.70 -4.89
N GLN A 209 32.95 -20.32 -5.91
CA GLN A 209 32.62 -19.65 -7.16
C GLN A 209 31.47 -18.65 -6.93
N GLU A 210 30.41 -19.09 -6.24
CA GLU A 210 29.27 -18.21 -5.91
C GLU A 210 29.68 -16.98 -5.08
N SER A 211 30.68 -17.11 -4.21
CA SER A 211 31.22 -15.98 -3.44
C SER A 211 32.06 -15.04 -4.29
N ILE A 212 32.91 -15.56 -5.19
CA ILE A 212 33.67 -14.76 -6.15
C ILE A 212 32.72 -13.98 -7.08
N ASP A 213 31.65 -14.61 -7.53
CA ASP A 213 30.66 -14.01 -8.43
C ASP A 213 29.68 -13.09 -7.68
N GLY A 214 29.80 -12.98 -6.35
CA GLY A 214 28.93 -12.14 -5.50
C GLY A 214 27.48 -12.61 -5.44
N GLN A 215 27.21 -13.89 -5.70
CA GLN A 215 25.87 -14.49 -5.71
C GLN A 215 25.52 -15.21 -4.40
N LEU A 216 26.53 -15.61 -3.61
CA LEU A 216 26.31 -16.35 -2.36
C LEU A 216 25.61 -15.48 -1.31
N GLY A 217 24.39 -15.88 -0.94
CA GLY A 217 23.60 -15.22 0.10
C GLY A 217 22.72 -14.07 -0.39
N ASN A 218 22.18 -13.35 0.59
CA ASN A 218 21.06 -12.44 0.46
C ASN A 218 21.48 -10.97 0.61
N PRO A 219 21.39 -10.16 -0.46
CA PRO A 219 21.58 -8.71 -0.41
C PRO A 219 20.69 -8.00 0.61
N ALA A 220 19.41 -8.34 0.69
CA ALA A 220 18.48 -7.70 1.63
C ALA A 220 18.88 -7.96 3.09
N ALA A 221 19.28 -9.18 3.41
CA ALA A 221 19.83 -9.50 4.73
C ALA A 221 21.13 -8.73 5.02
N THR A 222 21.98 -8.53 4.01
CA THR A 222 23.17 -7.65 4.15
C THR A 222 22.78 -6.20 4.43
N TYR A 223 21.82 -5.63 3.69
CA TYR A 223 21.37 -4.26 3.93
C TYR A 223 20.86 -4.09 5.37
N VAL A 224 20.04 -5.04 5.83
CA VAL A 224 19.50 -5.02 7.20
C VAL A 224 20.62 -5.20 8.24
N MET A 225 21.53 -6.15 8.05
CA MET A 225 22.64 -6.39 8.98
C MET A 225 23.56 -5.16 9.09
N ASP A 226 23.91 -4.56 7.95
CA ASP A 226 24.80 -3.40 7.88
C ASP A 226 24.16 -2.13 8.45
N ARG A 227 22.82 -2.04 8.35
CA ARG A 227 22.02 -0.96 8.91
C ARG A 227 21.81 -1.09 10.42
N LEU A 228 21.44 -2.27 10.89
CA LEU A 228 21.08 -2.51 12.29
C LEU A 228 22.26 -2.84 13.20
N ARG A 229 23.36 -3.35 12.61
CA ARG A 229 24.58 -3.79 13.28
C ARG A 229 24.30 -4.54 14.58
N PRO A 230 23.50 -5.63 14.59
CA PRO A 230 23.19 -6.32 15.83
C PRO A 230 24.42 -7.01 16.41
N ALA A 231 24.47 -7.22 17.72
CA ALA A 231 25.60 -7.93 18.35
C ALA A 231 25.74 -9.37 17.84
N TYR A 232 24.61 -10.00 17.50
CA TYR A 232 24.53 -11.35 16.97
C TYR A 232 23.66 -11.39 15.72
N TRP A 233 24.08 -12.17 14.72
CA TRP A 233 23.26 -12.50 13.56
C TRP A 233 23.20 -14.02 13.38
N PHE A 234 22.00 -14.58 13.36
CA PHE A 234 21.77 -16.01 13.22
C PHE A 234 21.16 -16.37 11.87
N SER A 235 21.72 -17.38 11.19
CA SER A 235 21.19 -17.88 9.92
C SER A 235 21.20 -19.40 9.81
N ALA A 236 20.56 -19.92 8.76
CA ALA A 236 20.41 -21.34 8.48
C ALA A 236 20.64 -21.63 6.99
N HIS A 237 19.75 -22.42 6.36
CA HIS A 237 19.66 -22.74 4.94
C HIS A 237 20.82 -23.56 4.33
N MET A 238 22.07 -23.12 4.49
CA MET A 238 23.24 -23.68 3.81
C MET A 238 23.70 -25.05 4.36
N HIS A 239 23.01 -25.54 5.41
CA HIS A 239 23.27 -26.83 6.05
C HIS A 239 24.75 -27.05 6.39
N CYS A 240 25.33 -26.04 7.05
CA CYS A 240 26.67 -26.13 7.60
C CYS A 240 26.82 -25.14 8.76
N LYS A 241 27.66 -25.49 9.73
CA LYS A 241 28.05 -24.55 10.77
C LYS A 241 29.13 -23.61 10.25
N PHE A 242 28.87 -22.31 10.34
CA PHE A 242 29.84 -21.28 10.00
C PHE A 242 29.74 -20.12 10.99
N ALA A 243 30.88 -19.52 11.32
CA ALA A 243 30.95 -18.38 12.20
C ALA A 243 31.86 -17.33 11.58
N ALA A 244 31.44 -16.07 11.69
CA ALA A 244 32.15 -14.91 11.18
C ALA A 244 31.97 -13.73 12.12
N VAL A 245 32.87 -12.75 12.01
CA VAL A 245 32.78 -11.50 12.76
C VAL A 245 32.90 -10.36 11.77
N ARG A 246 31.84 -9.56 11.67
CA ARG A 246 31.81 -8.38 10.82
C ARG A 246 32.04 -7.15 11.69
N GLU A 247 33.10 -6.42 11.36
CA GLU A 247 33.47 -5.15 11.99
C GLU A 247 32.98 -3.99 11.12
N TYR A 248 32.58 -2.89 11.75
CA TYR A 248 32.11 -1.66 11.11
C TYR A 248 32.87 -0.46 11.64
N ASP A 249 33.03 0.55 10.80
CA ASP A 249 33.56 1.84 11.21
C ASP A 249 32.58 2.55 12.17
N ALA A 250 33.13 3.36 13.09
CA ALA A 250 32.34 4.14 14.03
C ALA A 250 31.41 5.13 13.29
N PRO A 251 30.17 5.37 13.77
CA PRO A 251 29.26 6.32 13.14
C PRO A 251 29.87 7.74 13.14
N VAL A 252 29.95 8.38 11.98
CA VAL A 252 30.47 9.76 11.86
C VAL A 252 29.35 10.73 12.21
N ALA A 253 29.53 11.55 13.26
CA ALA A 253 28.60 12.63 13.58
C ALA A 253 28.74 13.75 12.53
N GLN A 254 27.71 14.02 11.73
CA GLN A 254 27.70 15.17 10.81
C GLN A 254 27.33 16.45 11.57
N GLU A 255 28.28 17.37 11.71
CA GLU A 255 28.03 18.75 12.13
C GLU A 255 27.29 19.52 11.02
N ALA A 256 26.30 20.33 11.40
CA ALA A 256 25.50 21.14 10.46
C ALA A 256 26.35 22.24 9.79
N PRO A 257 26.17 22.53 8.48
CA PRO A 257 27.02 23.52 7.80
C PRO A 257 26.54 24.95 8.08
N VAL A 258 27.40 25.74 8.74
CA VAL A 258 27.28 27.20 8.89
C VAL A 258 27.94 27.88 7.70
N ALA A 259 27.24 28.83 7.08
CA ALA A 259 27.72 29.62 5.96
C ALA A 259 28.68 30.74 6.40
N SER A 260 29.85 30.89 5.73
CA SER A 260 30.44 32.19 5.34
C SER A 260 31.79 32.08 4.58
N SER A 261 31.80 32.64 3.37
CA SER A 261 32.81 33.51 2.72
C SER A 261 34.33 33.19 2.67
N SER A 262 34.78 33.00 1.41
CA SER A 262 35.91 33.65 0.68
C SER A 262 37.40 33.45 1.05
N ASN A 263 38.15 33.11 -0.02
CA ASN A 263 39.54 33.45 -0.41
C ASN A 263 40.72 32.50 -0.09
N SER A 264 41.08 31.72 -1.12
CA SER A 264 42.36 31.62 -1.89
C SER A 264 43.75 31.50 -1.21
N GLU A 265 44.49 30.47 -1.70
CA GLU A 265 45.96 30.30 -1.87
C GLU A 265 46.78 30.03 -0.58
N ASP A 266 47.71 29.06 -0.46
CA ASP A 266 48.62 28.40 -1.41
C ASP A 266 49.09 26.98 -0.96
N VAL A 267 49.34 26.16 -1.98
CA VAL A 267 50.30 25.05 -2.26
C VAL A 267 51.33 24.59 -1.19
N GLU A 268 51.40 23.26 -0.91
CA GLU A 268 52.62 22.45 -1.15
C GLU A 268 52.39 20.92 -1.05
N ALA A 269 53.11 20.17 -1.90
CA ALA A 269 52.90 18.76 -2.23
C ALA A 269 53.98 17.82 -1.68
N SER A 270 53.62 16.57 -1.38
CA SER A 270 54.48 15.41 -1.65
C SER A 270 53.72 14.09 -1.76
N LYS A 271 54.18 13.27 -2.72
CA LYS A 271 53.55 12.09 -3.36
C LYS A 271 53.85 10.76 -2.66
N VAL A 272 53.07 9.73 -3.07
CA VAL A 272 53.35 8.28 -3.34
C VAL A 272 52.16 7.44 -2.80
N ALA A 273 51.51 6.45 -3.43
CA ALA A 273 51.59 5.71 -4.70
C ALA A 273 50.14 5.35 -5.15
N GLY A 274 49.94 5.12 -6.45
CA GLY A 274 48.63 4.98 -7.10
C GLY A 274 47.97 3.59 -7.05
N PRO A 275 46.67 3.48 -7.40
CA PRO A 275 45.99 2.20 -7.60
C PRO A 275 46.02 1.76 -9.07
N THR A 276 46.31 0.49 -9.29
CA THR A 276 46.18 -0.22 -10.56
C THR A 276 44.71 -0.56 -10.82
N ALA A 277 44.15 -0.01 -11.89
CA ALA A 277 42.88 -0.42 -12.48
C ALA A 277 43.09 -1.72 -13.29
N ASN A 278 42.15 -2.66 -13.20
CA ASN A 278 42.07 -3.80 -14.11
C ASN A 278 40.92 -3.55 -15.09
N PRO A 279 41.17 -3.52 -16.42
CA PRO A 279 40.14 -3.41 -17.44
C PRO A 279 39.67 -4.82 -17.82
N ASP A 280 38.38 -5.11 -17.65
CA ASP A 280 37.61 -6.09 -18.43
C ASP A 280 36.20 -6.15 -17.82
N GLU A 281 35.37 -5.18 -18.19
CA GLU A 281 33.93 -5.24 -18.02
C GLU A 281 33.33 -5.08 -19.42
N ILE A 282 32.84 -6.19 -19.98
CA ILE A 282 32.10 -6.22 -21.23
C ILE A 282 30.65 -6.53 -20.88
N ASP A 283 29.80 -5.60 -21.28
CA ASP A 283 28.34 -5.61 -21.24
C ASP A 283 27.79 -6.53 -22.33
N LEU A 284 26.93 -7.49 -21.97
CA LEU A 284 26.19 -8.33 -22.92
C LEU A 284 24.83 -8.74 -22.32
N ASP A 285 23.78 -8.00 -22.71
CA ASP A 285 22.42 -8.52 -22.83
C ASP A 285 22.25 -9.15 -24.22
N MET A 286 21.92 -10.45 -24.29
CA MET A 286 20.83 -11.02 -25.11
C MET A 286 20.95 -12.55 -25.28
N ASP A 287 19.78 -13.18 -25.30
CA ASP A 287 19.46 -14.60 -25.32
C ASP A 287 20.09 -15.45 -26.44
N GLU A 288 20.35 -16.72 -26.14
CA GLU A 288 20.44 -17.80 -27.13
C GLU A 288 19.46 -18.95 -26.80
N SER A 289 18.57 -19.19 -27.76
CA SER A 289 17.68 -20.35 -27.90
C SER A 289 18.30 -21.42 -28.79
N GLU A 290 18.04 -22.71 -28.51
CA GLU A 290 18.58 -23.87 -29.25
C GLU A 290 17.97 -24.11 -30.66
N ASP A 291 18.75 -24.83 -31.48
CA ASP A 291 18.91 -24.81 -32.95
C ASP A 291 17.99 -25.68 -33.87
N GLU A 292 18.14 -25.40 -35.19
CA GLU A 292 18.38 -26.31 -36.36
C GLU A 292 17.40 -26.14 -37.59
N PRO A 293 17.76 -26.47 -38.87
CA PRO A 293 18.87 -25.93 -39.68
C PRO A 293 18.60 -25.71 -41.21
N SER A 294 19.58 -25.05 -41.85
CA SER A 294 20.07 -25.17 -43.25
C SER A 294 19.37 -24.40 -44.39
N THR A 295 20.12 -23.52 -45.08
CA THR A 295 20.73 -23.78 -46.42
C THR A 295 21.52 -22.56 -46.95
N LYS A 296 22.49 -22.86 -47.82
CA LYS A 296 23.62 -22.05 -48.32
C LYS A 296 23.21 -20.96 -49.32
N VAL A 297 24.03 -19.90 -49.50
CA VAL A 297 24.86 -19.61 -50.71
C VAL A 297 25.63 -18.26 -50.58
N ALA A 298 26.96 -18.34 -50.77
CA ALA A 298 27.99 -17.46 -51.40
C ALA A 298 27.64 -16.00 -51.82
N ALA A 299 28.53 -15.01 -51.99
CA ALA A 299 29.98 -14.75 -51.94
C ALA A 299 30.09 -13.19 -51.84
N GLY A 300 31.15 -12.55 -51.35
CA GLY A 300 32.50 -12.55 -51.88
C GLY A 300 33.28 -11.32 -51.36
N ALA A 301 34.60 -11.51 -51.27
CA ALA A 301 35.61 -10.65 -50.63
C ALA A 301 35.91 -9.34 -51.38
N VAL A 302 36.64 -8.41 -50.75
CA VAL A 302 38.02 -7.99 -51.13
C VAL A 302 38.73 -7.30 -49.95
N GLU A 303 40.01 -7.65 -49.79
CA GLU A 303 40.99 -7.24 -48.79
C GLU A 303 41.59 -5.82 -48.97
N THR A 304 41.97 -5.26 -47.81
CA THR A 304 43.19 -4.47 -47.46
C THR A 304 43.67 -3.29 -48.31
N VAL A 305 43.84 -2.15 -47.64
CA VAL A 305 45.14 -1.42 -47.61
C VAL A 305 45.22 -0.52 -46.37
N ALA A 306 46.31 -0.68 -45.62
CA ALA A 306 46.69 0.21 -44.53
C ALA A 306 47.27 1.51 -45.10
N ALA A 307 46.79 2.65 -44.59
CA ALA A 307 47.52 3.91 -44.59
C ALA A 307 47.05 4.77 -43.40
N SER A 308 48.03 5.25 -42.64
CA SER A 308 47.95 6.17 -41.52
C SER A 308 47.23 7.49 -41.84
N ASN A 309 46.35 7.94 -40.93
CA ASN A 309 46.44 9.27 -40.36
C ASN A 309 45.52 9.43 -39.14
N SER A 310 46.13 9.85 -38.05
CA SER A 310 45.51 10.39 -36.85
C SER A 310 45.06 11.83 -37.08
N GLU A 311 43.80 12.15 -36.82
CA GLU A 311 43.41 13.49 -36.37
C GLU A 311 42.64 13.35 -35.05
N PHE A 312 43.32 13.76 -33.97
CA PHE A 312 42.76 13.99 -32.65
C PHE A 312 41.92 15.27 -32.71
N VAL A 313 40.64 15.17 -32.36
CA VAL A 313 39.84 16.36 -32.02
C VAL A 313 40.27 16.78 -30.61
N SER A 314 40.77 18.00 -30.46
CA SER A 314 41.21 18.54 -29.16
C SER A 314 40.03 18.82 -28.23
N ASP A 315 40.30 18.81 -26.92
CA ASP A 315 39.30 18.99 -25.86
C ASP A 315 38.55 20.34 -25.93
N ASP A 316 39.13 21.34 -26.61
CA ASP A 316 38.50 22.64 -26.85
C ASP A 316 37.26 22.56 -27.77
N ILE A 317 37.18 21.56 -28.65
CA ILE A 317 36.00 21.34 -29.52
C ILE A 317 34.90 20.57 -28.77
N ARG A 318 35.26 19.73 -27.78
CA ARG A 318 34.28 19.08 -26.88
C ARG A 318 33.58 20.06 -25.96
N ALA A 319 34.26 21.15 -25.57
CA ALA A 319 33.70 22.20 -24.73
C ALA A 319 32.65 23.09 -25.43
N GLN A 320 32.46 22.95 -26.75
CA GLN A 320 31.48 23.72 -27.53
C GLN A 320 30.18 22.94 -27.82
N LEU A 321 30.04 21.71 -27.31
CA LEU A 321 28.81 20.92 -27.45
C LEU A 321 27.72 21.40 -26.48
N PRO A 322 26.43 21.35 -26.86
CA PRO A 322 25.34 21.75 -25.98
C PRO A 322 25.32 20.93 -24.68
N ALA A 323 24.86 21.53 -23.58
CA ALA A 323 24.80 20.92 -22.25
C ALA A 323 24.04 19.57 -22.18
N SER A 324 23.26 19.24 -23.22
CA SER A 324 22.58 17.95 -23.38
C SER A 324 23.50 16.76 -23.67
N PHE A 325 24.80 16.97 -23.92
CA PHE A 325 25.79 15.91 -24.16
C PHE A 325 26.83 15.75 -23.03
N ALA A 326 26.70 16.48 -21.93
CA ALA A 326 27.53 16.25 -20.75
C ALA A 326 27.08 14.95 -20.05
N LYS A 327 28.02 14.01 -19.84
CA LYS A 327 27.82 12.83 -18.99
C LYS A 327 27.37 13.32 -17.60
N SER A 328 26.21 12.89 -17.12
CA SER A 328 25.78 13.22 -15.76
C SER A 328 26.85 12.76 -14.78
N THR A 329 27.28 13.63 -13.88
CA THR A 329 28.11 13.22 -12.74
C THR A 329 27.36 12.13 -11.99
N GLU A 330 27.88 10.89 -12.01
CA GLU A 330 27.38 9.79 -11.20
C GLU A 330 27.38 10.25 -9.74
N GLN A 331 26.19 10.45 -9.19
CA GLN A 331 26.05 10.53 -7.74
C GLN A 331 26.50 9.18 -7.17
N PRO A 332 27.31 9.15 -6.10
CA PRO A 332 27.73 7.90 -5.50
C PRO A 332 26.47 7.08 -5.11
N LYS A 333 26.34 5.85 -5.62
CA LYS A 333 25.25 4.94 -5.26
C LYS A 333 25.32 4.67 -3.74
N ILE A 334 24.49 5.35 -2.95
CA ILE A 334 24.38 5.12 -1.52
C ILE A 334 23.68 3.76 -1.31
N SER A 335 24.31 2.85 -0.56
CA SER A 335 23.72 1.55 -0.21
C SER A 335 22.41 1.73 0.55
N PRO A 336 21.36 0.91 0.31
CA PRO A 336 20.08 1.02 1.01
C PRO A 336 20.24 1.03 2.53
N GLY A 337 19.52 1.94 3.19
CA GLY A 337 19.58 2.16 4.63
C GLY A 337 20.81 2.95 5.10
N GLN A 338 21.75 3.34 4.25
CA GLN A 338 22.87 4.19 4.70
C GLN A 338 22.51 5.70 4.60
N PRO A 339 23.02 6.55 5.52
CA PRO A 339 23.94 6.24 6.62
C PRO A 339 23.26 5.58 7.83
N VAL A 340 24.05 4.88 8.65
CA VAL A 340 23.58 4.31 9.93
C VAL A 340 23.28 5.43 10.94
N PRO A 341 22.11 5.41 11.62
CA PRO A 341 21.74 6.36 12.65
C PRO A 341 22.76 6.38 13.80
N PRO A 342 23.03 7.57 14.37
CA PRO A 342 24.01 7.72 15.46
C PRO A 342 23.62 6.96 16.73
N THR A 343 22.35 6.59 16.89
CA THR A 343 21.80 5.78 17.98
C THR A 343 22.18 4.30 17.88
N ILE A 344 22.64 3.83 16.72
CA ILE A 344 23.15 2.46 16.52
C ILE A 344 24.66 2.51 16.72
N THR A 345 25.11 2.11 17.91
CA THR A 345 26.48 2.30 18.38
C THR A 345 27.34 1.05 18.22
N ASN A 346 26.72 -0.12 18.05
CA ASN A 346 27.49 -1.36 17.93
C ASN A 346 28.32 -1.38 16.63
N THR A 347 29.58 -1.74 16.77
CA THR A 347 30.54 -1.82 15.65
C THR A 347 30.90 -3.25 15.27
N THR A 348 30.37 -4.26 15.98
CA THR A 348 30.78 -5.66 15.76
C THR A 348 29.58 -6.60 15.76
N THR A 349 29.32 -7.28 14.64
CA THR A 349 28.29 -8.32 14.52
C THR A 349 28.92 -9.70 14.50
N ARG A 350 28.52 -10.56 15.45
CA ARG A 350 28.93 -11.97 15.51
C ARG A 350 27.92 -12.83 14.74
N PHE A 351 28.33 -13.31 13.57
CA PHE A 351 27.51 -14.16 12.73
C PHE A 351 27.68 -15.64 13.12
N LEU A 352 26.57 -16.36 13.19
CA LEU A 352 26.55 -17.81 13.35
C LEU A 352 25.45 -18.43 12.46
N ALA A 353 25.88 -19.33 11.58
CA ALA A 353 24.98 -20.24 10.89
C ALA A 353 25.10 -21.66 11.42
N LEU A 354 24.00 -22.40 11.42
CA LEU A 354 23.93 -23.78 11.92
C LEU A 354 23.30 -24.73 10.90
N ASP A 355 23.54 -26.02 11.10
CA ASP A 355 23.04 -27.10 10.24
C ASP A 355 21.59 -27.49 10.60
N LYS A 356 21.03 -28.45 9.87
CA LYS A 356 19.74 -29.07 10.21
C LYS A 356 19.87 -30.17 11.25
N CYS A 357 18.80 -30.41 12.01
CA CYS A 357 18.72 -31.45 13.05
C CYS A 357 18.86 -32.87 12.48
N LEU A 358 20.11 -33.33 12.35
CA LEU A 358 20.46 -34.68 11.91
C LEU A 358 21.61 -35.23 12.76
N PRO A 359 21.70 -36.57 12.92
CA PRO A 359 22.77 -37.20 13.68
C PRO A 359 24.18 -36.76 13.23
N GLY A 360 25.02 -36.38 14.18
CA GLY A 360 26.41 -35.96 13.95
C GLY A 360 26.60 -34.57 13.36
N ARG A 361 25.52 -33.81 13.11
CA ARG A 361 25.58 -32.43 12.61
C ARG A 361 25.62 -31.40 13.73
N LYS A 362 26.10 -30.20 13.40
CA LYS A 362 26.19 -29.06 14.34
C LYS A 362 25.01 -28.12 14.12
N PHE A 363 23.84 -28.56 14.55
CA PHE A 363 22.56 -27.90 14.33
C PHE A 363 22.14 -26.96 15.46
N LEU A 364 22.55 -27.28 16.69
CA LEU A 364 22.19 -26.56 17.90
C LEU A 364 23.41 -25.87 18.56
N GLN A 365 23.23 -24.64 19.03
CA GLN A 365 24.18 -23.94 19.89
C GLN A 365 23.47 -23.21 21.02
N LEU A 366 23.89 -23.46 22.26
CA LEU A 366 23.45 -22.68 23.41
C LEU A 366 24.42 -21.50 23.62
N CYS A 367 23.91 -20.31 23.92
CA CYS A 367 24.70 -19.15 24.32
C CYS A 367 23.96 -18.27 25.33
N PRO A 368 24.66 -17.74 26.36
CA PRO A 368 24.15 -16.58 27.08
C PRO A 368 24.31 -15.36 26.18
N VAL A 369 23.26 -14.56 26.07
CA VAL A 369 23.25 -13.31 25.29
C VAL A 369 22.97 -12.14 26.22
N ASN A 370 23.80 -11.11 26.09
CA ASN A 370 23.67 -9.84 26.79
C ASN A 370 23.23 -8.76 25.78
N PRO A 371 22.40 -7.79 26.21
CA PRO A 371 22.09 -6.65 25.37
C PRO A 371 23.34 -5.81 25.10
N VAL A 372 23.36 -5.12 23.96
CA VAL A 372 24.39 -4.14 23.61
C VAL A 372 24.42 -3.02 24.66
N ASP A 373 23.23 -2.53 25.03
CA ASP A 373 23.08 -1.59 26.14
C ASP A 373 22.94 -2.35 27.46
N SER A 374 24.05 -2.41 28.19
CA SER A 374 24.12 -3.08 29.50
C SER A 374 23.13 -2.53 30.54
N THR A 375 22.61 -1.30 30.37
CA THR A 375 21.61 -0.74 31.31
C THR A 375 20.26 -1.46 31.24
N GLN A 376 19.94 -2.12 30.12
CA GLN A 376 18.71 -2.90 29.94
C GLN A 376 18.63 -4.12 30.86
N LEU A 377 19.77 -4.66 31.30
CA LEU A 377 19.81 -5.76 32.27
C LEU A 377 19.28 -5.32 33.65
N ALA A 378 19.47 -4.04 34.02
CA ALA A 378 19.02 -3.49 35.30
C ALA A 378 17.52 -3.15 35.31
N THR A 379 16.93 -2.83 34.16
CA THR A 379 15.51 -2.45 34.03
C THR A 379 14.58 -3.66 33.92
N CYS A 380 15.09 -4.83 33.55
CA CYS A 380 14.32 -6.08 33.41
C CYS A 380 14.88 -7.21 34.31
N PRO A 381 14.72 -7.12 35.64
CA PRO A 381 15.24 -8.13 36.57
C PRO A 381 14.60 -9.50 36.32
N SER A 382 15.39 -10.56 36.46
CA SER A 382 14.90 -11.93 36.30
C SER A 382 13.85 -12.26 37.37
N SER A 383 12.67 -12.68 36.93
CA SER A 383 11.64 -13.20 37.84
C SER A 383 12.04 -14.58 38.37
N ASN A 384 11.70 -14.89 39.63
CA ASN A 384 11.83 -16.24 40.22
C ASN A 384 10.78 -17.24 39.68
N SER A 385 10.04 -16.85 38.66
CA SER A 385 9.11 -17.66 37.88
C SER A 385 9.83 -18.72 37.03
N ARG A 386 9.16 -19.84 36.77
CA ARG A 386 9.64 -20.90 35.85
C ARG A 386 9.82 -20.40 34.41
N GLN A 387 9.15 -19.30 34.04
CA GLN A 387 9.36 -18.56 32.79
C GLN A 387 9.88 -17.16 33.15
N ARG A 388 11.17 -16.92 32.89
CA ARG A 388 11.86 -15.69 33.31
C ARG A 388 11.45 -14.46 32.50
N TYR A 389 11.12 -14.65 31.22
CA TYR A 389 10.80 -13.57 30.28
C TYR A 389 9.59 -13.94 29.40
N HIS A 390 8.88 -12.91 28.93
CA HIS A 390 7.74 -13.03 28.02
C HIS A 390 7.99 -12.17 26.77
N LEU A 391 7.34 -12.55 25.66
CA LEU A 391 7.43 -11.80 24.41
C LEU A 391 6.61 -10.50 24.51
N ARG A 392 7.21 -9.41 24.02
CA ARG A 392 6.58 -8.10 23.91
C ARG A 392 6.71 -7.57 22.50
N TYR A 393 5.71 -6.81 22.08
CA TYR A 393 5.79 -6.00 20.87
C TYR A 393 6.85 -4.91 21.04
N ASP A 394 7.58 -4.62 19.97
CA ASP A 394 8.51 -3.49 19.95
C ASP A 394 7.79 -2.20 19.53
N PRO A 395 7.79 -1.14 20.35
CA PRO A 395 7.03 0.05 20.03
C PRO A 395 7.51 0.82 18.78
N GLU A 396 8.75 0.65 18.31
CA GLU A 396 9.27 1.35 17.12
C GLU A 396 8.79 0.58 15.89
N TRP A 397 8.87 -0.74 15.97
CA TRP A 397 8.30 -1.62 14.97
C TRP A 397 6.79 -1.47 14.84
N LEU A 398 6.05 -1.29 15.94
CA LEU A 398 4.62 -0.98 15.88
C LEU A 398 4.38 0.35 15.13
N ALA A 399 5.17 1.39 15.39
CA ALA A 399 5.07 2.67 14.70
C ALA A 399 5.38 2.54 13.19
N ILE A 400 6.47 1.85 12.84
CA ILE A 400 6.82 1.56 11.43
C ILE A 400 5.72 0.73 10.76
N THR A 401 5.22 -0.31 11.43
CA THR A 401 4.13 -1.14 10.90
C THR A 401 2.88 -0.31 10.63
N ARG A 402 2.56 0.66 11.50
CA ARG A 402 1.43 1.58 11.30
C ARG A 402 1.63 2.51 10.10
N VAL A 403 2.83 3.08 9.90
CA VAL A 403 3.15 3.89 8.72
C VAL A 403 2.97 3.09 7.43
N PHE A 404 3.38 1.82 7.44
CA PHE A 404 3.36 0.94 6.28
C PHE A 404 2.03 0.24 6.02
N ALA A 405 1.11 0.22 6.99
CA ALA A 405 -0.13 -0.54 6.87
C ALA A 405 -1.00 -0.08 5.69
N GLN A 406 -1.02 1.23 5.39
CA GLN A 406 -1.75 1.80 4.27
C GLN A 406 -1.21 1.38 2.88
N TYR A 407 0.02 0.88 2.83
CA TYR A 407 0.71 0.52 1.59
C TYR A 407 0.75 -0.99 1.35
N LEU A 408 0.32 -1.80 2.32
CA LEU A 408 0.36 -3.25 2.24
C LEU A 408 -0.82 -3.77 1.41
N THR A 409 -0.53 -4.35 0.26
CA THR A 409 -1.50 -5.12 -0.53
C THR A 409 -1.04 -6.58 -0.56
N ILE A 410 -1.95 -7.50 -0.23
CA ILE A 410 -1.68 -8.95 -0.17
C ILE A 410 -2.68 -9.70 -1.06
N GLY A 411 -2.18 -10.61 -1.88
CA GLY A 411 -2.99 -11.53 -2.69
C GLY A 411 -3.59 -10.90 -3.95
N ASP A 412 -3.06 -9.76 -4.40
CA ASP A 412 -3.42 -9.11 -5.66
C ASP A 412 -2.22 -9.15 -6.61
N ARG A 413 -2.42 -9.75 -7.79
CA ARG A 413 -1.40 -9.91 -8.84
C ARG A 413 -1.18 -8.65 -9.65
N GLU A 414 -2.16 -7.76 -9.70
CA GLU A 414 -2.07 -6.50 -10.43
C GLU A 414 -1.53 -5.37 -9.55
N ALA A 415 -1.39 -5.62 -8.24
CA ALA A 415 -0.80 -4.68 -7.31
C ALA A 415 0.64 -4.33 -7.71
N GLN A 416 1.02 -3.08 -7.45
CA GLN A 416 2.39 -2.62 -7.64
C GLN A 416 3.03 -2.35 -6.29
N THR A 417 4.34 -2.63 -6.19
CA THR A 417 5.10 -2.30 -4.99
C THR A 417 5.15 -0.78 -4.83
N PRO A 418 4.73 -0.25 -3.67
CA PRO A 418 4.76 1.18 -3.40
C PRO A 418 6.18 1.76 -3.56
N PRO A 419 6.33 2.95 -4.18
CA PRO A 419 7.62 3.59 -4.35
C PRO A 419 8.29 3.83 -2.99
N ASP A 420 9.62 3.73 -2.94
CA ASP A 420 10.38 4.09 -1.75
C ASP A 420 10.44 5.61 -1.60
N LEU A 421 9.72 6.15 -0.61
CA LEU A 421 9.71 7.58 -0.31
C LEU A 421 11.00 8.08 0.37
N GLY A 422 11.87 7.16 0.80
CA GLY A 422 13.13 7.47 1.48
C GLY A 422 12.98 7.83 2.95
N GLU A 423 14.08 7.69 3.70
CA GLU A 423 14.12 7.86 5.16
C GLU A 423 13.69 9.26 5.62
N ASN A 424 13.98 10.31 4.83
CA ASN A 424 13.60 11.69 5.15
C ASN A 424 12.07 11.89 5.18
N VAL A 425 11.33 11.12 4.38
CA VAL A 425 9.86 11.17 4.35
C VAL A 425 9.27 10.26 5.42
N TYR A 426 9.83 9.06 5.61
CA TYR A 426 9.29 8.12 6.60
C TYR A 426 9.61 8.52 8.05
N SER A 427 10.78 9.09 8.34
CA SER A 427 11.19 9.46 9.70
C SER A 427 10.15 10.31 10.45
N PRO A 428 9.66 11.45 9.91
CA PRO A 428 8.64 12.23 10.61
C PRO A 428 7.30 11.50 10.75
N MET A 429 6.95 10.61 9.80
CA MET A 429 5.75 9.77 9.92
C MET A 429 5.91 8.75 11.05
N ILE A 430 7.07 8.10 11.15
CA ILE A 430 7.38 7.13 12.21
C ILE A 430 7.42 7.84 13.57
N ASP A 431 7.97 9.05 13.66
CA ASP A 431 7.98 9.84 14.91
C ASP A 431 6.55 10.14 15.39
N LYS A 432 5.66 10.52 14.46
CA LYS A 432 4.24 10.74 14.77
C LYS A 432 3.57 9.45 15.26
N GLU A 433 3.76 8.34 14.55
CA GLU A 433 3.17 7.06 14.96
C GLU A 433 3.79 6.52 16.25
N ARG A 434 5.05 6.86 16.55
CA ARG A 434 5.72 6.50 17.81
C ARG A 434 5.09 7.21 18.99
N ILE A 435 4.74 8.49 18.87
CA ILE A 435 3.99 9.21 19.90
C ILE A 435 2.64 8.52 20.14
N TRP A 436 1.93 8.17 19.06
CA TRP A 436 0.65 7.46 19.18
C TRP A 436 0.80 6.11 19.90
N VAL A 437 1.82 5.32 19.54
CA VAL A 437 2.10 4.02 20.17
C VAL A 437 2.40 4.20 21.65
N GLU A 438 3.17 5.22 22.00
CA GLU A 438 3.48 5.55 23.40
C GLU A 438 2.19 5.81 24.20
N GLU A 439 1.33 6.69 23.71
CA GLU A 439 0.09 7.09 24.39
C GLU A 439 -0.95 5.94 24.48
N ASN A 440 -1.10 5.15 23.42
CA ASN A 440 -2.23 4.21 23.30
C ASN A 440 -1.88 2.75 23.64
N ILE A 441 -0.59 2.40 23.57
CA ILE A 441 -0.13 1.02 23.78
C ILE A 441 0.83 0.96 24.98
N VAL A 442 1.88 1.79 24.99
CA VAL A 442 2.92 1.73 26.03
C VAL A 442 2.35 2.16 27.39
N GLN A 443 1.75 3.35 27.48
CA GLN A 443 1.12 3.85 28.71
C GLN A 443 -0.05 2.98 29.19
N GLY A 444 -0.73 2.32 28.25
CA GLY A 444 -1.79 1.36 28.55
C GLY A 444 -1.28 -0.01 29.04
N GLY A 445 0.04 -0.25 29.04
CA GLY A 445 0.63 -1.54 29.41
C GLY A 445 0.28 -2.68 28.43
N ARG A 446 0.03 -2.36 27.16
CA ARG A 446 -0.46 -3.31 26.14
C ARG A 446 0.64 -3.86 25.22
N LEU A 447 1.90 -3.79 25.65
CA LEU A 447 3.04 -4.31 24.88
C LEU A 447 3.24 -5.82 25.03
N ASP A 448 2.66 -6.46 26.06
CA ASP A 448 2.74 -7.91 26.23
C ASP A 448 1.99 -8.62 25.10
N ILE A 449 2.65 -9.58 24.45
CA ILE A 449 2.02 -10.39 23.40
C ILE A 449 1.06 -11.38 24.09
N PRO A 450 -0.25 -11.37 23.78
CA PRO A 450 -1.22 -12.23 24.44
C PRO A 450 -1.00 -13.70 24.07
N GLU A 451 -1.10 -14.62 25.03
CA GLU A 451 -1.05 -16.07 24.79
C GLU A 451 -2.41 -16.59 24.29
N ASN A 452 -2.82 -16.17 23.09
CA ASN A 452 -4.16 -16.36 22.53
C ASN A 452 -4.21 -17.35 21.34
N PHE A 453 -3.36 -18.39 21.36
CA PHE A 453 -3.37 -19.44 20.33
C PHE A 453 -4.75 -20.10 20.21
N THR A 454 -5.21 -20.29 18.97
CA THR A 454 -6.42 -21.03 18.63
C THR A 454 -6.22 -21.88 17.39
N ILE A 455 -6.94 -23.01 17.32
CA ILE A 455 -6.95 -23.88 16.15
C ILE A 455 -7.84 -23.23 15.07
N THR A 456 -7.23 -22.85 13.95
CA THR A 456 -7.90 -22.23 12.78
C THR A 456 -8.33 -23.25 11.72
N ALA A 457 -7.55 -24.32 11.50
CA ALA A 457 -7.81 -25.36 10.51
C ALA A 457 -7.97 -26.74 11.17
N PRO A 458 -8.62 -27.71 10.51
CA PRO A 458 -8.76 -29.07 11.05
C PRO A 458 -7.39 -29.70 11.36
N PRO A 459 -7.14 -30.16 12.60
CA PRO A 459 -5.90 -30.82 12.94
C PRO A 459 -5.86 -32.21 12.29
N HIS A 460 -4.66 -32.65 11.88
CA HIS A 460 -4.45 -34.03 11.42
C HIS A 460 -4.81 -35.04 12.52
N LYS A 461 -5.60 -36.06 12.18
CA LYS A 461 -5.92 -37.18 13.08
C LYS A 461 -5.22 -38.44 12.61
N LYS A 462 -4.81 -39.26 13.58
CA LYS A 462 -4.20 -40.57 13.30
C LYS A 462 -5.16 -41.43 12.47
N GLY A 463 -4.75 -41.77 11.25
CA GLY A 463 -5.57 -42.51 10.28
C GLY A 463 -6.04 -41.67 9.09
N ASP A 464 -5.90 -40.35 9.15
CA ASP A 464 -6.09 -39.48 7.99
C ASP A 464 -4.99 -39.74 6.95
N ALA A 465 -5.30 -39.50 5.67
CA ALA A 465 -4.31 -39.61 4.61
C ALA A 465 -3.22 -38.54 4.77
N GLU A 466 -1.96 -38.93 4.62
CA GLU A 466 -0.82 -37.98 4.64
C GLU A 466 -0.69 -37.17 3.35
N THR A 467 -1.38 -37.61 2.28
CA THR A 467 -1.39 -36.95 0.97
C THR A 467 -2.82 -36.79 0.49
N VAL A 468 -3.14 -35.59 0.00
CA VAL A 468 -4.45 -35.25 -0.57
C VAL A 468 -4.29 -34.56 -1.92
N ASN A 469 -5.34 -34.60 -2.75
CA ASN A 469 -5.35 -34.01 -4.09
C ASN A 469 -5.99 -32.61 -4.15
N HIS A 470 -6.17 -31.96 -2.99
CA HIS A 470 -6.73 -30.61 -2.88
C HIS A 470 -5.80 -29.71 -2.05
N GLN A 471 -5.88 -28.41 -2.29
CA GLN A 471 -5.17 -27.38 -1.53
C GLN A 471 -5.94 -27.01 -0.25
N PRO A 472 -5.30 -26.36 0.74
CA PRO A 472 -5.99 -25.94 1.95
C PRO A 472 -6.99 -24.81 1.65
N ASP A 473 -7.98 -24.65 2.54
CA ASP A 473 -8.89 -23.51 2.52
C ASP A 473 -8.22 -22.25 3.07
N GLU A 474 -8.73 -21.06 2.72
CA GLU A 474 -8.34 -19.81 3.38
C GLU A 474 -8.97 -19.70 4.77
N TYR A 475 -8.15 -19.45 5.80
CA TYR A 475 -8.62 -19.27 7.18
C TYR A 475 -8.29 -17.86 7.68
N THR A 476 -9.25 -17.25 8.36
CA THR A 476 -9.01 -16.04 9.17
C THR A 476 -8.37 -16.43 10.50
N ASN A 477 -7.20 -15.86 10.82
CA ASN A 477 -6.57 -16.09 12.12
C ASN A 477 -6.89 -14.97 13.12
N PRO A 478 -7.56 -15.26 14.25
CA PRO A 478 -7.99 -14.25 15.22
C PRO A 478 -6.84 -13.50 15.90
N GLN A 479 -5.62 -14.06 15.90
CA GLN A 479 -4.44 -13.38 16.44
C GLN A 479 -4.02 -12.22 15.54
N THR A 480 -4.03 -12.42 14.23
CA THR A 480 -3.77 -11.37 13.23
C THR A 480 -4.83 -10.28 13.31
N VAL A 481 -6.10 -10.66 13.50
CA VAL A 481 -7.19 -9.70 13.76
C VAL A 481 -6.89 -8.88 15.00
N ALA A 482 -6.59 -9.53 16.13
CA ALA A 482 -6.29 -8.86 17.39
C ALA A 482 -5.05 -7.96 17.30
N PHE A 483 -4.04 -8.35 16.51
CA PHE A 483 -2.87 -7.51 16.24
C PHE A 483 -3.24 -6.27 15.44
N CYS A 484 -4.01 -6.41 14.36
CA CYS A 484 -4.54 -5.27 13.60
C CYS A 484 -5.38 -4.34 14.49
N GLU A 485 -6.17 -4.91 15.40
CA GLU A 485 -6.94 -4.14 16.38
C GLU A 485 -6.09 -3.46 17.45
N LEU A 486 -5.01 -4.08 17.92
CA LEU A 486 -4.07 -3.48 18.86
C LEU A 486 -3.37 -2.28 18.22
N CYS A 487 -2.91 -2.48 16.99
CA CYS A 487 -2.24 -1.48 16.19
C CYS A 487 -3.19 -0.40 15.68
N ARG A 488 -4.47 -0.33 16.13
CA ARG A 488 -5.57 0.52 15.63
C ARG A 488 -5.12 1.92 15.24
N SER A 489 -4.69 1.98 13.99
CA SER A 489 -4.78 3.11 13.11
C SER A 489 -6.12 2.88 12.44
N ASN A 490 -6.97 3.90 12.30
CA ASN A 490 -8.20 3.83 11.51
C ASN A 490 -7.91 3.70 9.99
N TRP A 491 -6.82 3.01 9.65
CA TRP A 491 -6.09 3.00 8.37
C TRP A 491 -5.61 1.60 7.97
N VAL A 492 -5.89 0.59 8.79
CA VAL A 492 -5.67 -0.80 8.39
C VAL A 492 -7.05 -1.33 8.02
N PRO A 493 -7.41 -1.41 6.72
CA PRO A 493 -8.45 -2.35 6.34
C PRO A 493 -8.00 -3.66 6.96
N VAL A 494 -8.87 -4.27 7.76
CA VAL A 494 -8.65 -5.65 8.15
C VAL A 494 -8.31 -6.37 6.84
N PRO A 495 -7.13 -7.01 6.69
CA PRO A 495 -6.76 -7.62 5.42
C PRO A 495 -7.95 -8.46 4.98
N VAL A 496 -8.32 -8.38 3.70
CA VAL A 496 -9.48 -9.05 3.06
C VAL A 496 -9.66 -10.52 3.49
N TRP A 497 -8.65 -11.12 4.11
CA TRP A 497 -8.64 -12.38 4.83
C TRP A 497 -9.52 -12.49 6.08
N CYS A 498 -9.97 -11.42 6.73
CA CYS A 498 -10.79 -11.54 7.95
C CYS A 498 -12.30 -11.40 7.74
N LEU A 499 -12.73 -10.85 6.61
CA LEU A 499 -14.15 -10.52 6.37
C LEU A 499 -14.76 -11.24 5.18
N MET A 500 -14.06 -12.21 4.57
CA MET A 500 -14.57 -13.00 3.45
C MET A 500 -14.48 -14.52 3.69
N VAL A 501 -15.13 -15.01 4.75
CA VAL A 501 -15.73 -16.36 4.75
C VAL A 501 -17.14 -16.27 5.35
N THR A 502 -18.08 -15.68 4.61
CA THR A 502 -19.51 -16.02 4.77
C THR A 502 -20.16 -16.16 3.39
N GLY A 503 -19.70 -17.16 2.64
CA GLY A 503 -20.51 -17.80 1.59
C GLY A 503 -21.42 -18.87 2.20
N PRO A 504 -22.52 -19.27 1.54
CA PRO A 504 -23.73 -19.79 2.18
C PRO A 504 -23.65 -21.28 2.56
N THR A 505 -22.66 -21.73 3.34
CA THR A 505 -22.64 -23.10 3.89
C THR A 505 -21.78 -23.22 5.17
N ALA A 506 -22.08 -22.45 6.21
CA ALA A 506 -21.60 -22.76 7.57
C ALA A 506 -22.80 -23.03 8.48
N LYS A 507 -23.07 -24.32 8.72
CA LYS A 507 -24.11 -24.76 9.67
C LYS A 507 -23.74 -24.30 11.08
N GLN A 508 -24.72 -23.70 11.75
CA GLN A 508 -24.79 -23.47 13.19
C GLN A 508 -24.15 -24.60 14.01
N GLN A 509 -23.20 -24.24 14.85
CA GLN A 509 -22.91 -24.84 16.16
C GLN A 509 -22.01 -23.82 16.87
N THR A 510 -22.57 -22.86 17.58
CA THR A 510 -22.65 -22.91 19.04
C THR A 510 -23.67 -21.87 19.50
N GLY A 511 -24.68 -22.31 20.26
CA GLY A 511 -25.69 -21.44 20.82
C GLY A 511 -25.17 -20.72 22.05
N VAL A 512 -24.90 -19.42 21.94
CA VAL A 512 -24.95 -18.48 23.07
C VAL A 512 -25.51 -17.15 22.57
N SER A 513 -26.74 -16.83 22.99
CA SER A 513 -27.38 -15.54 22.75
C SER A 513 -26.97 -14.56 23.84
N TYR A 514 -26.21 -13.52 23.49
CA TYR A 514 -26.05 -12.34 24.35
C TYR A 514 -27.03 -11.26 23.90
N LYS A 515 -28.16 -11.14 24.61
CA LYS A 515 -29.04 -9.97 24.52
C LYS A 515 -28.35 -8.79 25.21
N CYS A 516 -27.94 -7.79 24.44
CA CYS A 516 -27.47 -6.52 24.98
C CYS A 516 -28.67 -5.65 25.38
N VAL A 517 -28.94 -5.54 26.68
CA VAL A 517 -29.95 -4.64 27.25
C VAL A 517 -29.34 -3.24 27.32
N LYS A 518 -29.78 -2.33 26.44
CA LYS A 518 -29.45 -0.90 26.54
C LYS A 518 -30.04 -0.34 27.84
N ARG A 519 -29.18 -0.01 28.81
CA ARG A 519 -29.53 0.85 29.95
C ARG A 519 -28.81 2.18 29.76
N ALA A 520 -29.59 3.21 29.43
CA ALA A 520 -29.11 4.57 29.26
C ALA A 520 -28.56 5.14 30.59
N LEU A 521 -27.38 5.74 30.54
CA LEU A 521 -26.90 6.69 31.55
C LEU A 521 -26.93 8.10 30.95
N PRO A 522 -27.29 9.14 31.72
CA PRO A 522 -27.46 10.49 31.20
C PRO A 522 -26.12 11.19 30.95
N ALA A 523 -26.06 11.96 29.87
CA ALA A 523 -24.88 12.72 29.43
C ALA A 523 -24.45 13.81 30.43
N PRO A 524 -23.13 14.06 30.61
CA PRO A 524 -22.66 15.23 31.34
C PRO A 524 -22.75 16.49 30.46
N ARG A 525 -23.24 17.59 31.04
CA ARG A 525 -23.31 18.92 30.40
C ARG A 525 -21.89 19.45 30.13
N ARG A 526 -21.58 19.79 28.88
CA ARG A 526 -20.35 20.51 28.49
C ARG A 526 -20.42 21.99 28.89
N PRO A 527 -19.33 22.62 29.36
CA PRO A 527 -19.28 24.07 29.52
C PRO A 527 -19.07 24.76 28.17
N ARG A 528 -19.75 25.90 27.96
CA ARG A 528 -19.54 26.79 26.81
C ARG A 528 -18.17 27.44 26.90
N VAL A 529 -17.32 27.21 25.90
CA VAL A 529 -16.13 28.03 25.65
C VAL A 529 -16.49 28.96 24.50
N ASN A 530 -16.54 30.26 24.78
CA ASN A 530 -16.57 31.30 23.76
C ASN A 530 -15.16 31.40 23.17
N VAL A 531 -15.00 31.08 21.89
CA VAL A 531 -13.82 31.45 21.11
C VAL A 531 -14.27 32.54 20.13
N ALA A 532 -13.68 33.72 20.24
CA ALA A 532 -13.84 34.76 19.23
C ALA A 532 -13.00 34.37 18.00
N SER A 533 -13.64 34.18 16.86
CA SER A 533 -12.97 33.92 15.57
C SER A 533 -12.16 35.14 15.14
N PRO A 534 -10.94 34.97 14.58
CA PRO A 534 -10.36 36.00 13.73
C PRO A 534 -11.19 36.10 12.44
N ILE A 535 -11.40 37.33 11.96
CA ILE A 535 -12.17 37.62 10.75
C ILE A 535 -11.34 37.15 9.56
N ALA A 536 -11.78 36.11 8.84
CA ALA A 536 -11.19 35.71 7.56
C ALA A 536 -11.53 36.75 6.49
N ALA A 537 -10.49 37.35 5.89
CA ALA A 537 -10.61 38.36 4.83
C ALA A 537 -10.53 37.71 3.43
N ALA A 538 -10.90 38.48 2.40
CA ALA A 538 -10.86 38.16 0.97
C ALA A 538 -9.66 37.27 0.54
N LYS A 539 -9.90 36.35 -0.40
CA LYS A 539 -8.85 35.45 -0.94
C LYS A 539 -8.15 36.11 -2.13
N ASP A 540 -6.85 36.35 -2.00
CA ASP A 540 -6.02 36.98 -3.06
C ASP A 540 -5.45 35.99 -4.09
N ARG A 541 -5.49 34.69 -3.80
CA ARG A 541 -5.00 33.63 -4.70
C ARG A 541 -5.88 32.40 -4.64
N ARG A 542 -5.88 31.61 -5.71
CA ARG A 542 -6.56 30.32 -5.76
C ARG A 542 -5.88 29.35 -4.80
N THR A 543 -6.68 28.69 -3.99
CA THR A 543 -6.29 27.52 -3.18
C THR A 543 -7.27 26.39 -3.43
N PHE A 544 -6.85 25.14 -3.32
CA PHE A 544 -7.77 24.02 -3.52
C PHE A 544 -7.37 22.75 -2.77
N ALA A 545 -8.34 21.86 -2.63
CA ALA A 545 -8.13 20.54 -2.06
C ALA A 545 -9.07 19.51 -2.69
N VAL A 546 -8.59 18.27 -2.81
CA VAL A 546 -9.34 17.18 -3.43
C VAL A 546 -10.01 16.30 -2.38
N LEU A 547 -11.34 16.30 -2.33
CA LEU A 547 -12.11 15.30 -1.60
C LEU A 547 -12.07 13.97 -2.36
N ARG A 548 -11.54 12.95 -1.69
CA ARG A 548 -11.49 11.57 -2.19
C ARG A 548 -12.62 10.75 -1.57
N PHE A 549 -12.98 9.67 -2.26
CA PHE A 549 -13.94 8.68 -1.79
C PHE A 549 -13.28 7.31 -1.67
N HIS A 550 -13.75 6.52 -0.71
CA HIS A 550 -13.42 5.10 -0.60
C HIS A 550 -14.12 4.34 -1.73
N ASN A 551 -13.41 4.14 -2.86
CA ASN A 551 -13.93 3.60 -4.12
C ASN A 551 -13.52 2.12 -4.36
N GLU A 552 -13.57 1.27 -3.34
CA GLU A 552 -13.23 -0.16 -3.49
C GLU A 552 -14.00 -0.80 -4.67
N GLY A 553 -13.26 -1.24 -5.70
CA GLY A 553 -13.78 -1.92 -6.88
C GLY A 553 -14.38 -1.03 -7.98
N GLY A 554 -14.24 0.30 -7.91
CA GLY A 554 -14.76 1.18 -8.97
C GLY A 554 -16.30 1.27 -8.96
N HIS A 555 -16.89 1.46 -7.78
CA HIS A 555 -18.34 1.49 -7.61
C HIS A 555 -18.80 2.73 -6.85
N PHE A 556 -19.97 3.25 -7.21
CA PHE A 556 -20.70 4.25 -6.44
C PHE A 556 -21.22 3.69 -5.10
N SER A 557 -21.52 4.55 -4.13
CA SER A 557 -22.20 4.13 -2.88
C SER A 557 -23.58 3.54 -3.15
N THR A 558 -24.28 4.08 -4.15
CA THR A 558 -25.52 3.51 -4.70
C THR A 558 -25.71 3.93 -6.14
N GLU A 559 -26.51 3.17 -6.87
CA GLU A 559 -26.86 3.43 -8.24
C GLU A 559 -28.35 3.13 -8.44
N GLY A 560 -29.00 3.94 -9.26
CA GLY A 560 -30.40 3.72 -9.62
C GLY A 560 -31.15 5.01 -9.91
N ARG A 561 -32.46 4.88 -10.07
CA ARG A 561 -33.35 5.98 -10.48
C ARG A 561 -33.85 6.79 -9.28
N MET A 562 -32.92 7.42 -8.56
CA MET A 562 -33.20 8.22 -7.37
C MET A 562 -32.58 9.61 -7.53
N ASP A 563 -33.40 10.65 -7.41
CA ASP A 563 -32.98 12.04 -7.50
C ASP A 563 -33.86 12.90 -6.56
N PRO A 564 -33.39 13.17 -5.33
CA PRO A 564 -34.15 13.96 -4.35
C PRO A 564 -34.20 15.46 -4.65
N ILE A 565 -33.51 15.96 -5.68
CA ILE A 565 -33.51 17.37 -6.06
C ILE A 565 -34.56 17.62 -7.14
N VAL A 566 -34.47 16.91 -8.27
CA VAL A 566 -35.34 17.13 -9.44
C VAL A 566 -36.63 16.31 -9.37
N TYR A 567 -36.58 15.12 -8.75
CA TYR A 567 -37.73 14.19 -8.63
C TYR A 567 -38.07 13.85 -7.16
N PRO A 568 -38.21 14.83 -6.25
CA PRO A 568 -38.42 14.58 -4.84
C PRO A 568 -39.64 13.67 -4.59
N GLY A 569 -39.39 12.52 -3.94
CA GLY A 569 -40.40 11.56 -3.49
C GLY A 569 -40.88 10.61 -4.58
N THR A 570 -40.32 10.70 -5.78
CA THR A 570 -40.72 9.91 -6.94
C THR A 570 -39.51 9.29 -7.63
N VAL A 571 -39.75 8.33 -8.53
CA VAL A 571 -38.68 7.71 -9.32
C VAL A 571 -38.11 8.73 -10.32
N SER A 572 -36.78 8.84 -10.38
CA SER A 572 -36.09 9.72 -11.35
C SER A 572 -36.32 9.24 -12.79
N SER A 573 -36.30 10.17 -13.74
CA SER A 573 -36.41 9.84 -15.17
C SER A 573 -35.31 8.89 -15.67
N HIS A 574 -34.11 8.98 -15.11
CA HIS A 574 -32.94 8.17 -15.50
C HIS A 574 -32.12 7.79 -14.27
N SER A 575 -31.12 6.92 -14.46
CA SER A 575 -30.28 6.40 -13.37
C SER A 575 -29.05 7.26 -13.12
N HIS A 576 -28.70 7.37 -11.85
CA HIS A 576 -27.54 8.10 -11.35
C HIS A 576 -26.60 7.19 -10.58
N GLY A 577 -25.31 7.55 -10.57
CA GLY A 577 -24.32 7.01 -9.66
C GLY A 577 -24.02 8.00 -8.54
N VAL A 578 -24.18 7.57 -7.28
CA VAL A 578 -24.17 8.45 -6.11
C VAL A 578 -23.03 8.10 -5.15
N MET A 579 -22.30 9.11 -4.71
CA MET A 579 -21.32 9.08 -3.62
C MET A 579 -21.87 9.84 -2.40
N GLY A 580 -21.37 9.50 -1.21
CA GLY A 580 -21.54 10.30 0.00
C GLY A 580 -22.23 9.61 1.17
N GLY A 581 -23.00 10.39 1.93
CA GLY A 581 -23.72 9.97 3.13
C GLY A 581 -24.83 8.95 2.90
N SER A 582 -25.06 8.09 3.90
CA SER A 582 -26.06 7.00 3.88
C SER A 582 -27.52 7.42 3.94
N ASN A 583 -27.83 8.64 4.40
CA ASN A 583 -29.21 9.14 4.45
C ASN A 583 -29.72 9.64 3.09
N PHE A 584 -29.05 9.29 2.00
CA PHE A 584 -29.56 9.50 0.65
C PHE A 584 -30.81 8.64 0.39
N GLY A 585 -31.81 9.22 -0.28
CA GLY A 585 -33.05 8.55 -0.62
C GLY A 585 -33.86 9.35 -1.64
N LEU A 586 -35.14 9.00 -1.82
CA LEU A 586 -36.05 9.71 -2.74
C LEU A 586 -36.37 11.14 -2.26
N MET A 587 -36.20 11.41 -0.97
CA MET A 587 -36.41 12.72 -0.34
C MET A 587 -35.24 13.01 0.60
N ILE A 588 -34.78 14.26 0.58
CA ILE A 588 -33.85 14.80 1.56
C ILE A 588 -34.42 16.14 2.01
N GLU A 589 -34.68 16.27 3.32
CA GLU A 589 -35.20 17.49 3.94
C GLU A 589 -34.19 18.08 4.92
N GLY A 590 -34.00 19.40 4.85
CA GLY A 590 -33.14 20.13 5.78
C GLY A 590 -31.75 19.52 5.92
N ASP A 591 -31.31 19.32 7.16
CA ASP A 591 -29.98 18.82 7.53
C ASP A 591 -29.90 17.29 7.69
N GLN A 592 -30.90 16.54 7.19
CA GLN A 592 -31.01 15.07 7.32
C GLN A 592 -29.72 14.31 6.97
N LEU A 593 -28.91 14.82 6.04
CA LEU A 593 -27.65 14.18 5.68
C LEU A 593 -26.61 14.16 6.81
N LEU A 594 -26.63 15.14 7.72
CA LEU A 594 -25.74 15.16 8.89
C LEU A 594 -25.97 13.96 9.81
N ASP A 595 -27.17 13.39 9.80
CA ASP A 595 -27.54 12.20 10.57
C ASP A 595 -27.15 10.88 9.88
N SER A 596 -26.41 10.93 8.77
CA SER A 596 -25.98 9.73 8.03
C SER A 596 -25.09 8.83 8.91
N GLU A 597 -25.49 7.57 9.09
CA GLU A 597 -24.75 6.57 9.86
C GLU A 597 -23.31 6.36 9.33
N CYS A 598 -23.17 6.40 8.01
CA CYS A 598 -21.90 6.34 7.28
C CYS A 598 -21.85 7.33 6.11
N THR A 599 -20.67 7.53 5.55
CA THR A 599 -20.40 8.18 4.25
C THR A 599 -19.35 7.34 3.53
N ASN A 600 -19.20 7.42 2.21
CA ASN A 600 -18.01 6.89 1.53
C ASN A 600 -16.97 7.98 1.22
N ALA A 601 -17.23 9.25 1.57
CA ALA A 601 -16.21 10.30 1.54
C ALA A 601 -15.07 9.95 2.52
N LEU A 602 -13.83 10.28 2.15
CA LEU A 602 -12.65 10.00 2.97
C LEU A 602 -12.65 10.85 4.27
N LEU A 603 -13.24 12.04 4.24
CA LEU A 603 -13.47 12.86 5.43
C LEU A 603 -14.81 12.49 6.04
N SER A 604 -14.82 12.01 7.30
CA SER A 604 -16.07 11.58 7.93
C SER A 604 -16.99 12.74 8.30
N ALA A 605 -16.43 13.95 8.37
CA ALA A 605 -17.14 15.22 8.51
C ALA A 605 -18.00 15.56 7.29
N ASP A 606 -17.76 14.91 6.15
CA ASP A 606 -18.56 15.08 4.96
C ASP A 606 -19.60 13.97 4.79
N LYS A 607 -20.85 14.30 5.11
CA LYS A 607 -22.02 13.46 4.83
C LYS A 607 -22.81 13.94 3.63
N SER A 608 -22.28 14.87 2.84
CA SER A 608 -22.92 15.34 1.61
C SER A 608 -23.12 14.21 0.61
N ASN A 609 -24.01 14.40 -0.35
CA ASN A 609 -24.16 13.49 -1.49
C ASN A 609 -23.76 14.18 -2.79
N TYR A 610 -23.09 13.43 -3.67
CA TYR A 610 -22.58 13.86 -4.96
C TYR A 610 -22.99 12.83 -6.01
N TRP A 611 -23.63 13.23 -7.09
CA TRP A 611 -24.01 12.27 -8.13
C TRP A 611 -23.99 12.82 -9.54
N VAL A 612 -23.87 11.90 -10.48
CA VAL A 612 -23.84 12.15 -11.93
C VAL A 612 -24.69 11.09 -12.65
N PRO A 613 -25.20 11.36 -13.87
CA PRO A 613 -25.93 10.37 -14.65
C PRO A 613 -25.03 9.16 -14.95
N ALA A 614 -25.59 7.95 -14.88
CA ALA A 614 -24.85 6.73 -15.20
C ALA A 614 -24.50 6.66 -16.70
N LEU A 615 -23.37 6.03 -17.02
CA LEU A 615 -22.90 5.83 -18.39
C LEU A 615 -23.15 4.38 -18.85
N PHE A 616 -23.61 4.22 -20.09
CA PHE A 616 -23.87 2.93 -20.72
C PHE A 616 -23.11 2.80 -22.04
N PHE A 617 -22.64 1.61 -22.36
CA PHE A 617 -22.13 1.22 -23.66
C PHE A 617 -23.27 0.57 -24.47
N GLN A 618 -23.56 1.10 -25.64
CA GLN A 618 -24.50 0.54 -26.60
C GLN A 618 -23.73 -0.33 -27.61
N SER A 619 -24.06 -1.62 -27.65
CA SER A 619 -23.43 -2.57 -28.56
C SER A 619 -23.69 -2.20 -30.02
N PRO A 620 -22.63 -2.03 -30.85
CA PRO A 620 -22.80 -1.81 -32.28
C PRO A 620 -23.42 -3.01 -33.01
N ILE A 621 -23.39 -4.21 -32.42
CA ILE A 621 -23.82 -5.47 -33.06
C ILE A 621 -25.33 -5.64 -32.98
N ASN A 622 -25.91 -5.44 -31.80
CA ASN A 622 -27.32 -5.76 -31.53
C ASN A 622 -28.10 -4.62 -30.84
N GLY A 623 -27.46 -3.48 -30.57
CA GLY A 623 -28.09 -2.30 -29.96
C GLY A 623 -28.39 -2.41 -28.46
N THR A 624 -28.03 -3.53 -27.81
CA THR A 624 -28.23 -3.71 -26.36
C THR A 624 -27.24 -2.86 -25.55
N PHE A 625 -27.59 -2.58 -24.29
CA PHE A 625 -26.83 -1.68 -23.43
C PHE A 625 -26.12 -2.45 -22.32
N LYS A 626 -24.91 -2.04 -21.98
CA LYS A 626 -24.19 -2.52 -20.81
C LYS A 626 -23.67 -1.33 -20.02
N ARG A 627 -23.93 -1.31 -18.72
CA ARG A 627 -23.44 -0.23 -17.85
C ARG A 627 -21.91 -0.17 -17.89
N VAL A 628 -21.37 1.04 -17.99
CA VAL A 628 -19.93 1.31 -17.90
C VAL A 628 -19.58 1.49 -16.42
N PRO A 629 -18.70 0.66 -15.85
CA PRO A 629 -18.29 0.82 -14.46
C PRO A 629 -17.56 2.15 -14.21
N LEU A 630 -17.61 2.62 -12.97
CA LEU A 630 -16.78 3.74 -12.53
C LEU A 630 -15.33 3.24 -12.37
N PHE A 631 -14.36 4.04 -12.77
CA PHE A 631 -12.96 3.81 -12.42
C PHE A 631 -12.67 4.48 -11.07
N TYR A 632 -12.88 5.79 -10.97
CA TYR A 632 -13.01 6.53 -9.71
C TYR A 632 -13.73 7.87 -9.92
N MET A 633 -14.21 8.45 -8.82
CA MET A 633 -14.68 9.83 -8.75
C MET A 633 -13.90 10.59 -7.67
N GLN A 634 -13.52 11.83 -7.97
CA GLN A 634 -12.97 12.79 -7.01
C GLN A 634 -13.75 14.10 -7.09
N VAL A 635 -13.81 14.85 -6.00
CA VAL A 635 -14.45 16.17 -5.96
C VAL A 635 -13.45 17.20 -5.48
N TYR A 636 -13.16 18.17 -6.34
CA TYR A 636 -12.27 19.27 -6.04
C TYR A 636 -13.06 20.40 -5.39
N TYR A 637 -12.52 20.94 -4.31
CA TYR A 637 -13.00 22.14 -3.65
C TYR A 637 -12.07 23.28 -3.98
N PHE A 638 -12.52 24.18 -4.85
CA PHE A 638 -11.80 25.38 -5.23
C PHE A 638 -12.23 26.57 -4.37
N PHE A 639 -11.23 27.29 -3.88
CA PHE A 639 -11.38 28.58 -3.21
C PHE A 639 -10.72 29.62 -4.12
N GLU A 640 -11.50 30.12 -5.08
CA GLU A 640 -11.04 31.07 -6.10
C GLU A 640 -10.69 32.44 -5.50
N PRO A 641 -9.82 33.24 -6.13
CA PRO A 641 -9.63 34.63 -5.74
C PRO A 641 -10.95 35.39 -5.82
N THR A 642 -11.36 36.04 -4.74
CA THR A 642 -12.66 36.73 -4.62
C THR A 642 -12.57 37.89 -3.65
N ASN A 643 -13.35 38.95 -3.89
CA ASN A 643 -13.55 40.03 -2.93
C ASN A 643 -14.57 39.67 -1.84
N ASP A 644 -15.29 38.55 -2.03
CA ASP A 644 -16.25 38.03 -1.06
C ASP A 644 -15.58 37.19 0.03
N GLU A 645 -16.31 36.95 1.11
CA GLU A 645 -15.98 35.93 2.10
C GLU A 645 -16.57 34.58 1.64
N ILE A 646 -15.72 33.57 1.45
CA ILE A 646 -16.17 32.21 1.14
C ILE A 646 -16.65 31.55 2.44
N LYS A 647 -17.88 31.03 2.45
CA LYS A 647 -18.54 30.42 3.62
C LYS A 647 -18.83 28.95 3.39
N PRO A 648 -18.90 28.12 4.45
CA PRO A 648 -19.34 26.74 4.32
C PRO A 648 -20.74 26.67 3.72
N PHE A 649 -21.05 25.55 3.05
CA PHE A 649 -22.39 25.31 2.54
C PHE A 649 -23.39 25.24 3.70
N PRO A 650 -24.55 25.90 3.60
CA PRO A 650 -25.66 25.64 4.50
C PRO A 650 -26.06 24.15 4.42
N PRO A 651 -26.27 23.46 5.54
CA PRO A 651 -26.76 22.08 5.53
C PRO A 651 -28.06 21.96 4.72
N GLY A 652 -28.13 20.93 3.86
CA GLY A 652 -29.26 20.70 2.97
C GLY A 652 -29.28 21.53 1.69
N LEU A 653 -28.29 22.38 1.43
CA LEU A 653 -28.21 23.15 0.18
C LEU A 653 -28.17 22.19 -1.02
N LYS A 654 -29.15 22.34 -1.92
CA LYS A 654 -29.29 21.58 -3.17
C LYS A 654 -28.73 22.37 -4.34
N ILE A 655 -27.82 21.77 -5.09
CA ILE A 655 -27.17 22.35 -6.27
C ILE A 655 -27.30 21.37 -7.44
N VAL A 656 -27.67 21.89 -8.61
CA VAL A 656 -27.65 21.17 -9.89
C VAL A 656 -26.83 22.00 -10.86
N SER A 657 -25.95 21.36 -11.63
CA SER A 657 -25.19 22.02 -12.69
C SER A 657 -25.17 21.17 -13.95
N GLY A 658 -25.37 21.81 -15.11
CA GLY A 658 -25.73 21.13 -16.35
C GLY A 658 -27.24 20.97 -16.48
N ASP A 659 -27.69 20.36 -17.58
CA ASP A 659 -29.11 20.16 -17.86
C ASP A 659 -29.32 18.83 -18.59
N ALA A 660 -30.02 17.91 -17.94
CA ALA A 660 -30.37 16.58 -18.46
C ALA A 660 -31.17 16.62 -19.77
N MET A 661 -31.76 17.75 -20.15
CA MET A 661 -32.53 17.92 -21.38
C MET A 661 -31.71 18.52 -22.54
N THR A 662 -30.48 18.97 -22.30
CA THR A 662 -29.67 19.58 -23.35
C THR A 662 -29.31 18.54 -24.42
N ARG A 663 -29.60 18.86 -25.68
CA ARG A 663 -29.23 18.04 -26.86
C ARG A 663 -28.56 18.88 -27.95
N THR A 664 -28.47 20.19 -27.74
CA THR A 664 -27.87 21.14 -28.67
C THR A 664 -26.45 21.42 -28.25
N ALA A 665 -25.54 21.41 -29.22
CA ALA A 665 -24.16 21.75 -28.97
C ALA A 665 -24.01 23.20 -28.50
N PRO A 666 -23.07 23.47 -27.58
CA PRO A 666 -22.72 24.84 -27.22
C PRO A 666 -22.00 25.54 -28.37
N ALA A 667 -21.77 26.85 -28.23
CA ALA A 667 -21.10 27.65 -29.25
C ALA A 667 -19.59 27.30 -29.41
N SER A 668 -18.99 26.65 -28.41
CA SER A 668 -17.57 26.28 -28.39
C SER A 668 -17.37 25.01 -27.57
N GLY A 669 -16.27 24.29 -27.83
CA GLY A 669 -15.83 23.18 -26.97
C GLY A 669 -15.28 23.63 -25.61
N ALA A 670 -15.01 24.94 -25.44
CA ALA A 670 -14.40 25.50 -24.25
C ALA A 670 -15.33 25.53 -23.03
N LEU A 671 -14.78 25.30 -21.84
CA LEU A 671 -15.46 25.54 -20.58
C LEU A 671 -15.78 27.03 -20.42
N ASN A 672 -17.00 27.36 -19.99
CA ASN A 672 -17.37 28.73 -19.62
C ASN A 672 -18.10 28.74 -18.27
N LEU A 673 -17.39 29.12 -17.21
CA LEU A 673 -17.93 29.27 -15.86
C LEU A 673 -18.27 30.73 -15.49
N ASP A 674 -18.26 31.63 -16.47
CA ASP A 674 -18.50 33.06 -16.25
C ASP A 674 -19.68 33.53 -17.10
N PRO A 675 -20.81 33.89 -16.49
CA PRO A 675 -22.00 34.27 -17.23
C PRO A 675 -21.83 35.60 -17.98
N SER A 676 -20.77 36.38 -17.72
CA SER A 676 -20.44 37.58 -18.50
C SER A 676 -19.80 37.26 -19.86
N LYS A 677 -19.27 36.05 -20.04
CA LYS A 677 -18.57 35.61 -21.27
C LYS A 677 -19.46 34.83 -22.23
N GLY A 678 -20.73 34.64 -21.88
CA GLY A 678 -21.73 33.92 -22.68
C GLY A 678 -22.54 32.93 -21.84
N PRO A 679 -23.30 32.04 -22.50
CA PRO A 679 -23.99 30.95 -21.82
C PRO A 679 -23.01 30.11 -21.00
N ILE A 680 -23.43 29.69 -19.81
CA ILE A 680 -22.63 28.81 -18.96
C ILE A 680 -22.49 27.45 -19.62
N GLN A 681 -21.27 26.95 -19.62
CA GLN A 681 -20.90 25.62 -20.07
C GLN A 681 -20.00 25.02 -19.01
N ALA A 682 -20.64 24.37 -18.04
CA ALA A 682 -19.99 23.86 -16.84
C ALA A 682 -19.53 22.40 -16.98
N VAL A 683 -19.69 21.81 -18.17
CA VAL A 683 -19.46 20.40 -18.43
C VAL A 683 -18.54 20.21 -19.62
N GLN A 684 -17.55 19.33 -19.47
CA GLN A 684 -16.65 18.89 -20.53
C GLN A 684 -16.36 17.39 -20.43
N PHE A 685 -15.86 16.81 -21.52
CA PHE A 685 -15.27 15.48 -21.52
C PHE A 685 -13.80 15.55 -21.90
N THR A 686 -12.96 14.88 -21.13
CA THR A 686 -11.52 14.76 -21.36
C THR A 686 -11.19 13.33 -21.79
N CYS A 687 -10.41 13.20 -22.87
CA CYS A 687 -10.07 11.92 -23.50
C CYS A 687 -8.57 11.82 -23.75
N PRO A 688 -7.79 11.32 -22.79
CA PRO A 688 -6.37 11.06 -22.97
C PRO A 688 -6.15 9.87 -23.91
N THR A 689 -5.16 9.99 -24.81
CA THR A 689 -4.83 8.96 -25.81
C THR A 689 -3.34 8.69 -25.82
N ARG A 690 -2.93 7.45 -26.11
CA ARG A 690 -1.52 7.08 -26.30
C ARG A 690 -0.94 7.67 -27.57
N ASP A 691 -1.77 7.78 -28.59
CA ASP A 691 -1.45 8.50 -29.82
C ASP A 691 -1.63 10.02 -29.58
N PRO A 692 -0.54 10.81 -29.57
CA PRO A 692 -0.61 12.26 -29.36
C PRO A 692 -1.29 12.99 -30.53
N ASP A 693 -1.36 12.36 -31.72
CA ASP A 693 -1.95 12.93 -32.93
C ASP A 693 -3.40 12.46 -33.16
N ALA A 694 -3.94 11.64 -32.26
CA ALA A 694 -5.32 11.17 -32.34
C ALA A 694 -6.33 12.32 -32.41
N VAL A 695 -7.18 12.29 -33.42
CA VAL A 695 -8.28 13.24 -33.60
C VAL A 695 -9.44 12.86 -32.68
N ARG A 696 -9.36 13.27 -31.40
CA ARG A 696 -10.39 13.01 -30.38
C ARG A 696 -11.71 13.69 -30.67
N TYR A 697 -11.61 14.90 -31.20
CA TYR A 697 -12.72 15.76 -31.60
C TYR A 697 -12.40 16.25 -33.02
N PRO A 698 -13.30 16.05 -34.00
CA PRO A 698 -13.05 16.52 -35.36
C PRO A 698 -12.85 18.05 -35.40
N PRO A 699 -11.79 18.58 -36.03
CA PRO A 699 -11.49 20.02 -36.02
C PRO A 699 -12.60 20.89 -36.63
N ASP A 700 -13.32 20.35 -37.61
CA ASP A 700 -14.43 21.01 -38.30
C ASP A 700 -15.80 20.63 -37.72
N SER A 701 -15.84 20.04 -36.52
CA SER A 701 -17.10 19.71 -35.87
C SER A 701 -17.86 20.98 -35.50
N ASP A 702 -19.15 21.01 -35.83
CA ASP A 702 -20.12 22.01 -35.39
C ASP A 702 -21.03 21.49 -34.26
N GLY A 703 -20.71 20.31 -33.71
CA GLY A 703 -21.49 19.68 -32.65
C GLY A 703 -22.70 18.88 -33.16
N THR A 704 -23.01 18.89 -34.46
CA THR A 704 -24.18 18.19 -35.01
C THR A 704 -23.95 16.70 -35.24
N ARG A 705 -22.69 16.29 -35.39
CA ARG A 705 -22.30 14.90 -35.68
C ARG A 705 -21.25 14.32 -34.73
N ALA A 706 -20.49 15.17 -34.03
CA ALA A 706 -19.44 14.79 -33.09
C ALA A 706 -19.22 15.92 -32.08
N GLY A 707 -18.46 15.68 -31.03
CA GLY A 707 -18.16 16.70 -30.02
C GLY A 707 -17.35 17.88 -30.58
N LEU A 708 -17.31 18.96 -29.81
CA LEU A 708 -16.57 20.19 -30.13
C LEU A 708 -15.25 20.20 -29.34
N GLN A 709 -14.12 20.39 -30.03
CA GLN A 709 -12.82 20.49 -29.36
C GLN A 709 -12.70 21.79 -28.55
N ASP A 710 -12.11 21.70 -27.35
CA ASP A 710 -11.68 22.90 -26.63
C ASP A 710 -10.54 23.59 -27.42
N PRO A 711 -10.67 24.89 -27.76
CA PRO A 711 -9.66 25.62 -28.55
C PRO A 711 -8.27 25.67 -27.90
N THR A 712 -8.20 25.53 -26.58
CA THR A 712 -6.98 25.63 -25.77
C THR A 712 -6.48 24.28 -25.28
N ASN A 713 -7.33 23.24 -25.31
CA ASN A 713 -6.98 21.90 -24.85
C ASN A 713 -7.45 20.82 -25.84
N ARG A 714 -6.51 20.29 -26.64
CA ARG A 714 -6.82 19.23 -27.62
C ARG A 714 -7.34 17.93 -27.01
N GLY A 715 -7.18 17.71 -25.70
CA GLY A 715 -7.65 16.53 -24.98
C GLY A 715 -9.06 16.66 -24.42
N ALA A 716 -9.64 17.85 -24.43
CA ALA A 716 -10.95 18.13 -23.84
C ALA A 716 -11.91 18.74 -24.88
N GLY A 717 -13.20 18.68 -24.58
CA GLY A 717 -14.22 19.22 -25.46
C GLY A 717 -15.63 19.13 -24.88
N ALA A 718 -16.58 19.69 -25.63
CA ALA A 718 -18.00 19.57 -25.33
C ALA A 718 -18.59 18.35 -26.05
N GLY A 719 -19.31 17.52 -25.30
CA GLY A 719 -19.85 16.26 -25.80
C GLY A 719 -18.78 15.16 -25.89
N PHE A 720 -19.20 13.95 -26.27
CA PHE A 720 -18.31 12.79 -26.26
C PHE A 720 -17.24 12.84 -27.37
N PRO A 721 -16.03 12.31 -27.11
CA PRO A 721 -14.98 12.14 -28.11
C PRO A 721 -15.32 11.00 -29.09
N VAL A 722 -14.70 11.00 -30.27
CA VAL A 722 -14.93 9.99 -31.33
C VAL A 722 -13.85 8.91 -31.41
N VAL A 723 -12.97 8.83 -30.41
CA VAL A 723 -11.88 7.88 -30.32
C VAL A 723 -11.90 7.14 -28.99
N ASN A 724 -11.20 6.02 -28.93
CA ASN A 724 -10.98 5.33 -27.66
C ASN A 724 -9.98 6.12 -26.80
N CYS A 725 -10.34 6.38 -25.54
CA CYS A 725 -9.48 7.09 -24.59
C CYS A 725 -8.56 6.08 -23.89
N ASP A 726 -7.44 5.74 -24.55
CA ASP A 726 -6.52 4.66 -24.17
C ASP A 726 -5.27 5.11 -23.40
N GLY A 727 -5.23 6.38 -22.97
CA GLY A 727 -4.14 6.96 -22.19
C GLY A 727 -3.87 6.21 -20.88
N TYR A 728 -2.60 6.18 -20.47
CA TYR A 728 -2.17 5.50 -19.24
C TYR A 728 -2.95 6.02 -18.02
N ALA A 729 -3.62 5.11 -17.30
CA ALA A 729 -4.42 5.38 -16.10
C ALA A 729 -5.49 6.48 -16.25
N SER A 730 -5.87 6.83 -17.48
CA SER A 730 -6.71 8.00 -17.77
C SER A 730 -7.76 7.69 -18.86
N PRO A 731 -8.83 6.96 -18.51
CA PRO A 731 -9.91 6.64 -19.44
C PRO A 731 -10.81 7.87 -19.71
N LEU A 732 -11.95 7.69 -20.38
CA LEU A 732 -12.93 8.78 -20.60
C LEU A 732 -13.31 9.44 -19.27
N ARG A 733 -13.06 10.75 -19.19
CA ARG A 733 -13.29 11.56 -17.99
C ARG A 733 -14.41 12.56 -18.24
N GLN A 734 -15.37 12.60 -17.34
CA GLN A 734 -16.47 13.56 -17.30
C GLN A 734 -16.15 14.62 -16.25
N ASP A 735 -16.14 15.87 -16.70
CA ASP A 735 -15.77 17.04 -15.92
C ASP A 735 -17.05 17.87 -15.68
N VAL A 736 -17.44 18.09 -14.41
CA VAL A 736 -18.65 18.88 -14.06
C VAL A 736 -18.33 19.92 -12.99
N HIS A 737 -18.50 21.19 -13.30
CA HIS A 737 -18.33 22.31 -12.37
C HIS A 737 -19.67 22.76 -11.81
N LEU A 738 -19.74 23.06 -10.52
CA LEU A 738 -20.95 23.55 -9.87
C LEU A 738 -20.87 25.07 -9.57
N PRO A 739 -22.00 25.79 -9.61
CA PRO A 739 -22.05 27.20 -9.21
C PRO A 739 -21.65 27.40 -7.74
N SER A 740 -21.04 28.54 -7.44
CA SER A 740 -20.46 28.84 -6.11
C SER A 740 -21.03 30.09 -5.44
N CYS A 741 -22.11 30.66 -5.96
CA CYS A 741 -22.84 31.76 -5.32
C CYS A 741 -24.24 31.28 -4.92
N TYR A 742 -24.56 31.35 -3.63
CA TYR A 742 -25.84 30.94 -3.04
C TYR A 742 -26.72 32.16 -2.70
N ASP A 743 -27.99 32.15 -3.11
CA ASP A 743 -28.99 33.15 -2.72
C ASP A 743 -29.75 32.69 -1.45
N PRO A 744 -29.44 33.25 -0.27
CA PRO A 744 -30.12 32.87 0.97
C PRO A 744 -31.61 33.24 0.98
N ARG A 745 -32.09 34.10 0.07
CA ARG A 745 -33.51 34.50 -0.03
C ARG A 745 -34.37 33.44 -0.71
N ALA A 746 -33.78 32.66 -1.61
CA ALA A 746 -34.45 31.54 -2.30
C ALA A 746 -34.54 30.29 -1.40
N GLY A 747 -33.57 30.13 -0.49
CA GLY A 747 -33.47 29.01 0.42
C GLY A 747 -32.72 27.80 -0.18
N PRO A 748 -32.36 26.82 0.66
CA PRO A 748 -31.49 25.71 0.26
C PRO A 748 -32.14 24.72 -0.71
N ASP A 749 -33.48 24.64 -0.72
CA ASP A 749 -34.22 23.69 -1.56
C ASP A 749 -34.47 24.17 -3.00
N ALA A 750 -34.38 25.48 -3.25
CA ALA A 750 -34.78 26.11 -4.50
C ALA A 750 -33.71 26.01 -5.60
N HIS A 751 -33.23 24.78 -5.88
CA HIS A 751 -32.08 24.45 -6.75
C HIS A 751 -32.07 25.17 -8.12
N ALA A 752 -33.24 25.46 -8.69
CA ALA A 752 -33.36 26.14 -9.99
C ALA A 752 -33.05 27.65 -9.94
N SER A 753 -32.93 28.25 -8.75
CA SER A 753 -32.81 29.70 -8.58
C SER A 753 -31.90 30.15 -7.44
N ASN A 754 -31.53 29.23 -6.55
CA ASN A 754 -30.71 29.51 -5.37
C ASN A 754 -29.20 29.56 -5.69
N MET A 755 -28.74 29.09 -6.85
CA MET A 755 -27.32 29.04 -7.19
C MET A 755 -26.98 29.79 -8.49
N ALA A 756 -25.79 30.40 -8.52
CA ALA A 756 -25.25 31.05 -9.71
C ALA A 756 -23.72 30.90 -9.78
N PHE A 757 -23.16 30.94 -10.99
CA PHE A 757 -21.72 31.07 -11.18
C PHE A 757 -21.27 32.52 -10.90
N PRO A 758 -20.11 32.72 -10.24
CA PRO A 758 -19.57 34.04 -9.98
C PRO A 758 -19.15 34.76 -11.27
N ARG A 759 -19.06 36.08 -11.22
CA ARG A 759 -18.71 36.93 -12.37
C ARG A 759 -17.29 37.46 -12.23
N ASP A 760 -16.65 37.74 -13.37
CA ASP A 760 -15.40 38.52 -13.36
C ASP A 760 -15.63 39.89 -12.72
N ALA A 761 -14.86 40.20 -11.68
CA ALA A 761 -14.89 41.50 -11.03
C ALA A 761 -14.02 42.55 -11.76
N GLY A 762 -13.21 42.12 -12.75
CA GLY A 762 -12.35 43.00 -13.55
C GLY A 762 -10.99 43.31 -12.92
N ASP A 763 -10.71 42.75 -11.73
CA ASP A 763 -9.45 42.86 -10.99
C ASP A 763 -8.71 41.52 -10.86
N GLY A 764 -9.14 40.51 -11.64
CA GLY A 764 -8.62 39.14 -11.56
C GLY A 764 -9.34 38.26 -10.53
N ARG A 765 -10.37 38.76 -9.86
CA ARG A 765 -11.19 38.02 -8.89
C ARG A 765 -12.57 37.67 -9.45
N ARG A 766 -13.24 36.72 -8.78
CA ARG A 766 -14.56 36.22 -9.11
C ARG A 766 -15.52 36.55 -7.97
N ASP A 767 -16.54 37.36 -8.23
CA ASP A 767 -17.45 37.84 -7.20
C ASP A 767 -18.89 37.39 -7.44
N CYS A 768 -19.59 37.16 -6.34
CA CYS A 768 -20.99 36.82 -6.31
C CYS A 768 -21.88 38.08 -6.46
N PRO A 769 -23.13 37.92 -6.94
CA PRO A 769 -24.06 39.04 -6.96
C PRO A 769 -24.29 39.59 -5.56
N ALA A 770 -24.52 40.90 -5.44
CA ALA A 770 -24.72 41.55 -4.16
C ALA A 770 -25.84 40.89 -3.34
N GLY A 771 -25.54 40.55 -2.07
CA GLY A 771 -26.46 39.88 -1.16
C GLY A 771 -26.46 38.35 -1.25
N TRP A 772 -25.67 37.77 -2.15
CA TRP A 772 -25.46 36.32 -2.25
C TRP A 772 -24.25 35.91 -1.39
N VAL A 773 -24.23 34.65 -0.98
CA VAL A 773 -23.16 34.06 -0.18
C VAL A 773 -22.22 33.30 -1.11
N HIS A 774 -20.94 33.61 -1.08
CA HIS A 774 -19.94 32.84 -1.79
C HIS A 774 -19.67 31.54 -1.02
N VAL A 775 -19.80 30.38 -1.67
CA VAL A 775 -19.54 29.05 -1.12
C VAL A 775 -18.43 28.35 -1.93
N PRO A 776 -17.84 27.22 -1.49
CA PRO A 776 -16.80 26.55 -2.27
C PRO A 776 -17.26 26.20 -3.69
N HIS A 777 -16.38 26.35 -4.67
CA HIS A 777 -16.63 25.90 -6.03
C HIS A 777 -16.29 24.42 -6.14
N LEU A 778 -17.30 23.58 -6.39
CA LEU A 778 -17.10 22.14 -6.57
C LEU A 778 -16.81 21.80 -8.03
N PHE A 779 -15.87 20.89 -8.24
CA PHE A 779 -15.58 20.29 -9.52
C PHE A 779 -15.53 18.77 -9.39
N PHE A 780 -16.43 18.08 -10.10
CA PHE A 780 -16.50 16.63 -10.14
C PHE A 780 -15.61 16.12 -11.25
N GLU A 781 -14.66 15.28 -10.88
CA GLU A 781 -13.79 14.57 -11.80
C GLU A 781 -14.19 13.09 -11.78
N VAL A 782 -14.86 12.62 -12.84
CA VAL A 782 -15.44 11.27 -12.91
C VAL A 782 -14.78 10.48 -14.04
N TYR A 783 -14.06 9.41 -13.72
CA TYR A 783 -13.46 8.52 -14.71
C TYR A 783 -14.30 7.27 -14.90
N TRP A 784 -14.64 6.99 -16.15
CA TRP A 784 -15.42 5.81 -16.54
C TRP A 784 -14.49 4.72 -17.08
N ASP A 785 -14.70 3.46 -16.70
CA ASP A 785 -13.92 2.30 -17.14
C ASP A 785 -14.31 1.86 -18.57
N THR A 786 -14.16 2.81 -19.49
CA THR A 786 -14.36 2.68 -20.95
C THR A 786 -13.36 1.75 -21.64
N PRO A 787 -12.09 1.56 -21.17
CA PRO A 787 -11.15 0.62 -21.80
C PRO A 787 -11.66 -0.83 -21.85
N ARG A 788 -12.56 -1.23 -20.94
CA ARG A 788 -13.21 -2.56 -20.99
C ARG A 788 -13.99 -2.85 -22.27
N PHE A 789 -14.32 -1.80 -23.03
CA PHE A 789 -15.11 -1.90 -24.25
C PHE A 789 -14.28 -1.62 -25.50
N ALA A 790 -12.96 -1.42 -25.38
CA ALA A 790 -12.08 -1.04 -26.49
C ALA A 790 -12.19 -1.99 -27.69
N ASP A 791 -12.23 -3.31 -27.44
CA ASP A 791 -12.30 -4.32 -28.50
C ASP A 791 -13.73 -4.56 -29.04
N ALA A 792 -14.74 -3.85 -28.50
CA ALA A 792 -16.15 -4.06 -28.82
C ALA A 792 -16.69 -3.05 -29.85
N TRP A 793 -15.87 -2.11 -30.32
CA TRP A 793 -16.21 -1.14 -31.35
C TRP A 793 -14.95 -0.61 -32.03
N ASP A 794 -15.07 -0.23 -33.30
CA ASP A 794 -14.00 0.43 -34.05
C ASP A 794 -14.31 1.92 -34.21
N PRO A 795 -13.39 2.84 -33.86
CA PRO A 795 -13.57 4.26 -34.10
C PRO A 795 -13.68 4.56 -35.60
N ASP A 796 -14.86 5.03 -36.04
CA ASP A 796 -15.09 5.48 -37.43
C ASP A 796 -14.78 6.97 -37.63
N GLY A 797 -14.35 7.66 -36.57
CA GLY A 797 -14.08 9.09 -36.52
C GLY A 797 -15.32 9.97 -36.57
N ARG A 798 -16.52 9.39 -36.40
CA ARG A 798 -17.81 10.10 -36.51
C ARG A 798 -18.71 9.86 -35.31
N ALA A 799 -18.74 8.65 -34.75
CA ALA A 799 -19.61 8.32 -33.63
C ALA A 799 -18.90 7.44 -32.60
N GLN A 800 -19.48 7.41 -31.40
CA GLN A 800 -18.99 6.64 -30.26
C GLN A 800 -20.15 5.84 -29.63
N PRO A 801 -19.86 4.73 -28.92
CA PRO A 801 -20.86 3.78 -28.45
C PRO A 801 -21.44 4.09 -27.06
N PHE A 802 -20.93 5.09 -26.36
CA PHE A 802 -21.37 5.45 -25.02
C PHE A 802 -22.61 6.35 -25.03
N VAL A 803 -23.49 6.15 -24.05
CA VAL A 803 -24.78 6.84 -23.93
C VAL A 803 -25.01 7.15 -22.46
N LEU A 804 -25.41 8.38 -22.14
CA LEU A 804 -25.85 8.73 -20.79
C LEU A 804 -27.21 8.06 -20.49
N ALA A 805 -27.50 7.81 -19.21
CA ALA A 805 -28.69 7.08 -18.77
C ALA A 805 -30.04 7.67 -19.25
N ASN A 806 -30.06 8.96 -19.59
CA ASN A 806 -31.21 9.66 -20.18
C ASN A 806 -31.33 9.50 -21.72
N GLY A 807 -30.52 8.62 -22.31
CA GLY A 807 -30.52 8.33 -23.74
C GLY A 807 -29.68 9.27 -24.60
N ASP A 808 -28.85 10.13 -24.02
CA ASP A 808 -28.04 11.08 -24.79
C ASP A 808 -26.72 10.47 -25.28
N ARG A 809 -26.56 10.40 -26.61
CA ARG A 809 -25.31 9.98 -27.29
C ARG A 809 -24.35 11.12 -27.58
N THR A 810 -24.77 12.36 -27.37
CA THR A 810 -23.94 13.54 -27.60
C THR A 810 -23.08 13.86 -26.37
N GLY A 811 -23.57 13.54 -25.17
CA GLY A 811 -22.94 13.89 -23.90
C GLY A 811 -23.28 15.30 -23.41
N PHE A 812 -23.98 16.11 -24.19
CA PHE A 812 -24.33 17.50 -23.82
C PHE A 812 -25.26 17.60 -22.61
N SER A 813 -25.98 16.53 -22.29
CA SER A 813 -26.87 16.47 -21.13
C SER A 813 -26.24 15.97 -19.83
N SER A 814 -24.92 15.77 -19.85
CA SER A 814 -24.18 15.50 -18.63
C SER A 814 -24.41 16.64 -17.63
N HIS A 815 -24.53 16.28 -16.36
CA HIS A 815 -24.82 17.17 -15.25
C HIS A 815 -24.27 16.55 -13.97
N GLY A 816 -24.28 17.33 -12.89
CA GLY A 816 -23.89 16.89 -11.57
C GLY A 816 -24.75 17.56 -10.52
N ASP A 817 -25.01 16.80 -9.48
CA ASP A 817 -25.94 17.15 -8.43
C ASP A 817 -25.26 17.00 -7.07
N PHE A 818 -25.64 17.88 -6.15
CA PHE A 818 -25.05 17.95 -4.82
C PHE A 818 -26.09 18.34 -3.77
N VAL A 819 -26.02 17.67 -2.62
CA VAL A 819 -26.70 18.10 -1.40
C VAL A 819 -25.70 18.20 -0.26
N ALA A 820 -25.63 19.37 0.36
CA ALA A 820 -24.70 19.64 1.44
C ALA A 820 -25.04 18.87 2.72
N GLY A 821 -24.05 18.17 3.26
CA GLY A 821 -24.08 17.47 4.54
C GLY A 821 -22.74 17.57 5.27
N TRP A 822 -22.05 18.71 5.14
CA TRP A 822 -20.78 18.95 5.82
C TRP A 822 -20.98 19.40 7.26
N ASP A 823 -20.09 18.97 8.15
CA ASP A 823 -19.84 19.68 9.41
C ASP A 823 -19.33 21.09 9.09
N GLU A 824 -20.15 22.11 9.37
CA GLU A 824 -19.88 23.50 8.97
C GLU A 824 -18.58 24.04 9.56
N ALA A 825 -18.22 23.64 10.79
CA ALA A 825 -16.99 24.07 11.44
C ALA A 825 -15.75 23.51 10.75
N THR A 826 -15.77 22.22 10.40
CA THR A 826 -14.68 21.55 9.65
C THR A 826 -14.54 22.14 8.25
N LEU A 827 -15.66 22.40 7.56
CA LEU A 827 -15.61 23.00 6.23
C LEU A 827 -15.11 24.45 6.28
N ALA A 828 -15.53 25.25 7.27
CA ALA A 828 -15.01 26.61 7.47
C ALA A 828 -13.49 26.61 7.70
N ALA A 829 -12.99 25.75 8.57
CA ALA A 829 -11.55 25.59 8.79
C ALA A 829 -10.79 25.17 7.52
N THR A 830 -11.40 24.32 6.70
CA THR A 830 -10.86 23.89 5.41
C THR A 830 -10.80 25.06 4.42
N ILE A 831 -11.85 25.88 4.34
CA ILE A 831 -11.89 27.09 3.50
C ILE A 831 -10.76 28.06 3.90
N ASP A 832 -10.57 28.28 5.20
CA ASP A 832 -9.61 29.25 5.71
C ASP A 832 -8.16 28.80 5.50
N GLY A 833 -7.88 27.53 5.78
CA GLY A 833 -6.51 27.04 5.95
C GLY A 833 -6.00 26.00 4.94
N CYS A 834 -6.85 25.44 4.07
CA CYS A 834 -6.42 24.34 3.20
C CYS A 834 -5.98 24.76 1.79
N ASP A 835 -4.80 24.28 1.39
CA ASP A 835 -4.25 24.35 0.03
C ASP A 835 -3.46 23.07 -0.29
N ALA A 836 -4.06 21.92 0.00
CA ALA A 836 -3.42 20.62 -0.17
C ALA A 836 -3.24 20.20 -1.64
N GLY A 837 -3.87 20.93 -2.57
CA GLY A 837 -3.88 20.62 -3.99
C GLY A 837 -4.32 19.18 -4.25
N ASP A 838 -3.65 18.53 -5.22
CA ASP A 838 -3.85 17.11 -5.55
C ASP A 838 -3.40 16.16 -4.44
N GLY A 839 -2.74 16.67 -3.39
CA GLY A 839 -2.36 15.91 -2.19
C GLY A 839 -3.57 15.37 -1.43
N GLY A 840 -4.73 15.99 -1.59
CA GLY A 840 -6.01 15.57 -1.01
C GLY A 840 -6.41 16.36 0.23
N MET A 841 -7.71 16.58 0.37
CA MET A 841 -8.32 17.29 1.49
C MET A 841 -8.08 16.56 2.81
N ASP A 842 -7.83 15.25 2.81
CA ASP A 842 -7.43 14.47 3.98
C ASP A 842 -6.11 14.94 4.63
N ARG A 843 -5.33 15.76 3.93
CA ARG A 843 -4.05 16.30 4.39
C ARG A 843 -4.12 17.74 4.90
N CYS A 844 -5.29 18.39 4.88
CA CYS A 844 -5.35 19.74 5.45
C CYS A 844 -5.22 19.71 6.98
N PRO A 845 -4.77 20.80 7.62
CA PRO A 845 -4.46 20.82 9.05
C PRO A 845 -5.66 20.56 10.00
N GLU A 846 -6.89 20.88 9.58
CA GLU A 846 -8.10 20.89 10.43
C GLU A 846 -9.28 20.12 9.82
N THR A 847 -9.04 18.98 9.18
CA THR A 847 -10.03 18.25 8.37
C THR A 847 -10.99 17.33 9.13
N GLY A 848 -10.97 17.40 10.46
CA GLY A 848 -11.76 16.49 11.28
C GLY A 848 -11.30 15.02 11.12
N PRO A 849 -12.06 14.07 11.67
CA PRO A 849 -11.70 12.66 11.59
C PRO A 849 -11.86 12.13 10.17
N LEU A 850 -10.89 11.33 9.72
CA LEU A 850 -11.03 10.55 8.49
C LEU A 850 -11.97 9.37 8.72
N ASN A 851 -12.70 9.05 7.67
CA ASN A 851 -13.57 7.90 7.60
C ASN A 851 -12.70 6.63 7.48
N PRO A 852 -12.82 5.66 8.40
CA PRO A 852 -11.88 4.54 8.51
C PRO A 852 -11.88 3.52 7.36
N GLY A 853 -12.84 3.57 6.42
CA GLY A 853 -13.08 2.52 5.40
C GLY A 853 -13.56 1.20 6.04
N ASP A 854 -14.51 0.41 5.51
CA ASP A 854 -15.19 0.39 4.23
C ASP A 854 -16.70 0.13 4.42
N ARG A 855 -17.50 0.36 3.36
CA ARG A 855 -18.91 -0.07 3.17
C ARG A 855 -20.02 0.91 3.57
N CYS A 856 -19.88 2.20 3.27
CA CYS A 856 -21.11 2.97 3.11
C CYS A 856 -21.78 2.63 1.79
N ARG A 857 -22.74 1.70 1.84
CA ARG A 857 -23.62 1.37 0.71
C ARG A 857 -25.01 1.87 1.05
N ILE A 858 -25.59 2.65 0.13
CA ILE A 858 -26.97 3.09 0.26
C ILE A 858 -27.84 2.09 -0.51
N PRO A 859 -28.83 1.44 0.12
CA PRO A 859 -29.79 0.61 -0.60
C PRO A 859 -30.53 1.44 -1.65
N SER A 860 -30.51 1.00 -2.90
CA SER A 860 -31.25 1.67 -3.97
C SER A 860 -32.74 1.31 -3.88
N ALA A 861 -33.61 2.32 -3.90
CA ALA A 861 -35.06 2.11 -4.00
C ALA A 861 -35.48 1.60 -5.40
N PHE A 862 -34.70 1.96 -6.42
CA PHE A 862 -34.92 1.58 -7.82
C PHE A 862 -33.57 1.19 -8.46
N PRO A 863 -33.01 0.03 -8.08
CA PRO A 863 -31.72 -0.42 -8.58
C PRO A 863 -31.77 -0.73 -10.08
N ASP A 864 -30.67 -0.48 -10.77
CA ASP A 864 -30.47 -0.97 -12.12
C ASP A 864 -30.21 -2.49 -12.10
N PRO A 865 -30.56 -3.25 -13.16
CA PRO A 865 -30.30 -4.68 -13.21
C PRO A 865 -28.79 -4.98 -13.12
N GLU A 866 -28.41 -5.89 -12.21
CA GLU A 866 -27.03 -5.94 -11.70
C GLU A 866 -25.97 -6.47 -12.68
N GLN A 867 -26.31 -7.19 -13.77
CA GLN A 867 -25.27 -7.80 -14.64
C GLN A 867 -25.71 -8.43 -15.98
N GLU A 868 -26.78 -7.97 -16.63
CA GLU A 868 -27.14 -8.39 -17.99
C GLU A 868 -26.98 -7.27 -19.01
N TRP A 869 -26.82 -7.63 -20.28
CA TRP A 869 -27.07 -6.70 -21.38
C TRP A 869 -28.55 -6.32 -21.36
N LEU A 870 -28.85 -5.02 -21.38
CA LEU A 870 -30.21 -4.48 -21.32
C LEU A 870 -30.74 -4.26 -22.74
N GLU A 871 -32.00 -4.63 -22.98
CA GLU A 871 -32.67 -4.30 -24.26
C GLU A 871 -33.02 -2.81 -24.38
N ALA A 872 -33.21 -2.13 -23.24
CA ALA A 872 -33.49 -0.70 -23.16
C ALA A 872 -32.79 -0.10 -21.94
N LEU A 873 -32.49 1.20 -22.01
CA LEU A 873 -31.94 1.94 -20.86
C LEU A 873 -32.95 1.96 -19.69
N PRO A 874 -32.48 1.99 -18.43
CA PRO A 874 -33.35 2.14 -17.28
C PRO A 874 -34.33 3.31 -17.45
N GLY A 875 -35.60 3.08 -17.10
CA GLY A 875 -36.68 4.05 -17.33
C GLY A 875 -37.25 4.06 -18.76
N ASN A 876 -36.81 3.14 -19.63
CA ASN A 876 -37.17 3.10 -21.06
C ASN A 876 -36.80 4.39 -21.80
N ASN A 877 -35.68 5.01 -21.41
CA ASN A 877 -35.22 6.23 -22.05
C ASN A 877 -34.84 5.96 -23.50
N PRO A 878 -35.46 6.66 -24.49
CA PRO A 878 -35.12 6.49 -25.89
C PRO A 878 -33.74 7.08 -26.16
N VAL A 879 -32.95 6.38 -26.96
CA VAL A 879 -31.65 6.89 -27.39
C VAL A 879 -31.87 8.01 -28.41
N SER A 880 -31.07 9.08 -28.30
CA SER A 880 -31.12 10.26 -29.15
C SER A 880 -29.73 10.89 -29.28
N GLY A 881 -29.51 11.68 -30.32
CA GLY A 881 -28.21 12.32 -30.58
C GLY A 881 -27.54 11.79 -31.84
N TRP A 882 -26.21 11.76 -31.85
CA TRP A 882 -25.45 11.36 -33.03
C TRP A 882 -25.66 9.88 -33.39
N GLY A 883 -25.82 9.60 -34.69
CA GLY A 883 -25.88 8.23 -35.22
C GLY A 883 -27.13 7.44 -34.85
N VAL A 884 -28.24 8.11 -34.52
CA VAL A 884 -29.57 7.52 -34.21
C VAL A 884 -30.59 7.94 -35.25
#